data_AF-A0A485MU82-F1
#
_entry.id   AF-A0A485MU82-F1
#
_cell.length_a   1.000
_cell.length_b   1.000
_cell.length_c   1.000
_cell.angle_alpha   90.00
_cell.angle_beta   90.00
_cell.angle_gamma   90.00
#
_symmetry.space_group_name_H-M   'P 1'
#
loop_
_entity.id
_entity.type
_entity.pdbx_description
1 polymer ?
#
loop_
_entity_poly.entity_id
_entity_poly.type
_entity_poly.pdbx_seq_one_letter_code
_entity_poly.pdbx_strand_id
1 'polypeptide(L)'
;MAQKPLRLLACGDVEGKFDVLFNRVRAIQKKSGNFDLLLCVGNFFGSTPDAEWEEYKTGIKKAPIQTYVLGANNQETVKYFQDADGCELAENITYLGRKGIFTGSSGLQIVYLSGTESVDEPVPGYSFSPKDVSSLRTMLCSTSQFKGVDILLTSPWPKYVGNFGNSSGEVDTKKCGSALISGLATDLKPRYHFAALEKTYYERLPYRNHIVLQETAQHATRFIALASVGNPEKKKYLYAFSIVPMKLMDAAELVKQPPDVTENPYRKSGKEASMGKPIPAPEEESACQFFFDLNEKQGRKRSSTGRDSKSSPHPKQPRKPRNNMCFLPYEAQPPGPCWFCLASPEVEKHLVVNIGTHCYLALAKGGLSDDHVLILPIGHYQSVVELSAEVVEEVEKYKVTLRRFFKSRGKRCVLFERNYKSHHLQLQVIPVPLSRCTTDDIKDAFVTQAEQQQIELLEIPEHSDIKQIAQPGAAYFYVELDTGEKLFHRIKKNFPLQFGREVLASEAILNIPDKSDWRQCQELDVKIAIKSCRVELSTKNRERWCHEIQIMKKLNHANVVKACDVPEELNFLINDVPLLAMEYCSGGDLRKLLNKPENCCGLKESQILSLLSDIGSGIRYLHENKIIHRDLKPENIVLQDVGGKIMHKIIDLGYAKDVDQGSLCTSFVGTLQYLAPELFENKPYTATVDYWSFGTMVFECIAGYRPFLHHLQPFTWHEKIKKKDPKCIFACEEMTGEVRFSSHLPQPNSLCSLIVEPMENWLQLMLNWDPQQRGGPVDLTLKQPRCFLLMDHILNLKIVHILNMTSAKIISFLLPPDESLHSLQSRIERETGISTGSQELLSETGISLDPRKPASQCVLDGVRGCDSYMVYLFDKSKTVYEGPFASRSLSDCVNYIVRDSKIQLPIIQLRKVWAEAVHYVSGLKEDYSRLFQGQRAAMLSLLRYNANLTKMKNTLISASQQLKAKLEFFHKSIQLDLERYSEQMTYGISSEKMLKAWKEMEEKAIHYAEVGVIGYLEDQIMSLHTEIMELQKSPYGRRQGDLMESLEQRAIDLYKQLKHRPSDHSYSDSTEMVKIIVHTVQSQDRVLKELFGHLSKLLGCKQKIIDLLPKVEMALSNIKEADNTVMFMQGKRQKEIWHLLKIACTQSSARSLVGSSLEGAITPQASAWLPPTSAEREHPLSCVGDCSTNDRRKFELSWPFKHYYS
;
A
#
# COMPACT_ATOMS: atom_id res chain seq x y z
N MET A 1 -27.19 26.66 2.64
CA MET A 1 -28.22 26.03 1.77
C MET A 1 -27.64 24.71 1.29
N ALA A 2 -28.42 23.62 1.23
CA ALA A 2 -27.94 22.37 0.65
C ALA A 2 -27.76 22.55 -0.86
N GLN A 3 -26.58 22.22 -1.39
CA GLN A 3 -26.31 22.33 -2.83
C GLN A 3 -26.95 21.16 -3.59
N LYS A 4 -27.44 21.45 -4.80
CA LYS A 4 -28.16 20.49 -5.63
C LYS A 4 -27.18 19.44 -6.19
N PRO A 5 -27.45 18.12 -6.07
CA PRO A 5 -26.60 17.10 -6.66
C PRO A 5 -26.64 17.16 -8.19
N LEU A 6 -25.48 16.95 -8.80
CA LEU A 6 -25.32 16.79 -10.25
C LEU A 6 -25.92 15.46 -10.68
N ARG A 7 -26.43 15.38 -11.90
CA ARG A 7 -27.06 14.20 -12.50
C ARG A 7 -26.34 13.80 -13.77
N LEU A 8 -25.70 12.64 -13.76
CA LEU A 8 -24.89 12.16 -14.88
C LEU A 8 -25.43 10.85 -15.46
N LEU A 9 -25.14 10.65 -16.74
CA LEU A 9 -25.26 9.37 -17.42
C LEU A 9 -23.86 8.81 -17.70
N ALA A 10 -23.67 7.50 -17.54
CA ALA A 10 -22.48 6.78 -17.99
C ALA A 10 -22.90 5.69 -19.00
N CYS A 11 -22.11 5.49 -20.07
CA CYS A 11 -22.39 4.55 -21.16
C CYS A 11 -21.18 3.65 -21.48
N GLY A 12 -21.44 2.39 -21.82
CA GLY A 12 -20.44 1.43 -22.29
C GLY A 12 -20.05 1.63 -23.75
N ASP A 13 -19.72 0.53 -24.45
CA ASP A 13 -19.30 0.56 -25.84
C ASP A 13 -20.43 1.01 -26.77
N VAL A 14 -20.25 2.11 -27.51
CA VAL A 14 -21.23 2.63 -28.46
C VAL A 14 -21.11 1.93 -29.82
N GLU A 15 -19.89 1.56 -30.23
CA GLU A 15 -19.59 0.85 -31.48
C GLU A 15 -20.29 1.48 -32.71
N GLY A 16 -20.25 2.81 -32.84
CA GLY A 16 -20.85 3.56 -33.97
C GLY A 16 -22.35 3.87 -33.88
N LYS A 17 -23.08 3.31 -32.90
CA LYS A 17 -24.55 3.34 -32.82
C LYS A 17 -25.07 4.65 -32.19
N PHE A 18 -24.69 5.79 -32.76
CA PHE A 18 -24.92 7.12 -32.19
C PHE A 18 -26.41 7.46 -32.04
N ASP A 19 -27.23 7.23 -33.06
CA ASP A 19 -28.67 7.48 -33.00
C ASP A 19 -29.35 6.59 -31.95
N VAL A 20 -28.93 5.32 -31.80
CA VAL A 20 -29.48 4.42 -30.77
C VAL A 20 -29.21 4.98 -29.37
N LEU A 21 -27.98 5.44 -29.11
CA LEU A 21 -27.59 6.07 -27.86
C LEU A 21 -28.33 7.39 -27.63
N PHE A 22 -28.25 8.33 -28.57
CA PHE A 22 -28.73 9.69 -28.37
C PHE A 22 -30.27 9.78 -28.39
N ASN A 23 -30.98 8.91 -29.14
CA ASN A 23 -32.43 8.79 -29.02
C ASN A 23 -32.83 8.20 -27.66
N ARG A 24 -32.06 7.25 -27.10
CA ARG A 24 -32.30 6.74 -25.75
C ARG A 24 -32.05 7.81 -24.68
N VAL A 25 -31.02 8.64 -24.84
CA VAL A 25 -30.72 9.78 -23.94
C VAL A 25 -31.82 10.82 -24.01
N ARG A 26 -32.29 11.22 -25.20
CA ARG A 26 -33.43 12.14 -25.38
C ARG A 26 -34.70 11.61 -24.69
N ALA A 27 -35.00 10.32 -24.82
CA ALA A 27 -36.13 9.69 -24.14
C ALA A 27 -35.99 9.69 -22.59
N ILE A 28 -34.76 9.51 -22.07
CA ILE A 28 -34.48 9.53 -20.63
C ILE A 28 -34.59 10.95 -20.05
N GLN A 29 -34.05 11.97 -20.73
CA GLN A 29 -34.24 13.37 -20.31
C GLN A 29 -35.73 13.74 -20.29
N LYS A 30 -36.49 13.37 -21.34
CA LYS A 30 -37.94 13.63 -21.41
C LYS A 30 -38.74 12.92 -20.31
N LYS A 31 -38.33 11.72 -19.87
CA LYS A 31 -39.01 10.94 -18.81
C LYS A 31 -38.58 11.31 -17.39
N SER A 32 -37.33 11.71 -17.19
CA SER A 32 -36.72 11.82 -15.86
C SER A 32 -36.10 13.19 -15.58
N GLY A 33 -36.36 14.20 -16.42
CA GLY A 33 -35.78 15.53 -16.34
C GLY A 33 -34.32 15.58 -16.77
N ASN A 34 -33.79 16.79 -16.96
CA ASN A 34 -32.47 17.03 -17.49
C ASN A 34 -31.35 16.36 -16.67
N PHE A 35 -30.32 15.93 -17.39
CA PHE A 35 -29.03 15.47 -16.89
C PHE A 35 -27.96 16.48 -17.32
N ASP A 36 -26.89 16.61 -16.55
CA ASP A 36 -25.85 17.61 -16.79
C ASP A 36 -24.83 17.12 -17.83
N LEU A 37 -24.40 15.86 -17.74
CA LEU A 37 -23.32 15.26 -18.55
C LEU A 37 -23.61 13.79 -18.94
N LEU A 38 -23.04 13.35 -20.06
CA LEU A 38 -22.90 11.95 -20.48
C LEU A 38 -21.41 11.56 -20.55
N LEU A 39 -21.05 10.40 -20.00
CA LEU A 39 -19.69 9.86 -19.97
C LEU A 39 -19.64 8.50 -20.70
N CYS A 40 -19.01 8.42 -21.86
CA CYS A 40 -18.84 7.18 -22.63
C CYS A 40 -17.46 6.56 -22.33
N VAL A 41 -17.45 5.36 -21.74
CA VAL A 41 -16.23 4.68 -21.25
C VAL A 41 -15.85 3.44 -22.05
N GLY A 42 -16.50 3.16 -23.17
CA GLY A 42 -16.15 2.06 -24.07
C GLY A 42 -15.77 2.54 -25.47
N ASN A 43 -15.71 1.60 -26.42
CA ASN A 43 -15.48 1.93 -27.83
C ASN A 43 -16.56 2.87 -28.37
N PHE A 44 -16.24 4.14 -28.62
CA PHE A 44 -17.22 5.10 -29.15
C PHE A 44 -17.52 4.83 -30.65
N PHE A 45 -16.47 4.64 -31.44
CA PHE A 45 -16.55 4.33 -32.87
C PHE A 45 -16.54 2.82 -33.16
N GLY A 46 -17.09 2.42 -34.30
CA GLY A 46 -16.95 1.06 -34.85
C GLY A 46 -15.68 0.87 -35.69
N SER A 47 -15.40 -0.39 -36.05
CA SER A 47 -14.35 -0.76 -37.02
C SER A 47 -14.72 -0.38 -38.46
N THR A 48 -16.01 -0.39 -38.78
CA THR A 48 -16.57 0.02 -40.08
C THR A 48 -16.65 1.55 -40.21
N PRO A 49 -16.66 2.11 -41.43
CA PRO A 49 -16.99 3.52 -41.65
C PRO A 49 -18.46 3.79 -41.29
N ASP A 50 -18.70 4.68 -40.31
CA ASP A 50 -20.05 5.02 -39.85
C ASP A 50 -20.67 6.16 -40.66
N ALA A 51 -21.73 5.86 -41.42
CA ALA A 51 -22.53 6.87 -42.11
C ALA A 51 -23.24 7.83 -41.11
N GLU A 52 -23.61 7.34 -39.91
CA GLU A 52 -24.16 8.18 -38.85
C GLU A 52 -23.18 9.27 -38.40
N TRP A 53 -21.86 8.99 -38.39
CA TRP A 53 -20.87 9.92 -37.83
C TRP A 53 -20.76 11.22 -38.62
N GLU A 54 -20.78 11.16 -39.96
CA GLU A 54 -20.64 12.35 -40.79
C GLU A 54 -21.81 13.32 -40.60
N GLU A 55 -23.00 12.86 -40.25
CA GLU A 55 -24.13 13.73 -39.89
C GLU A 55 -23.91 14.48 -38.57
N TYR A 56 -23.22 13.88 -37.58
CA TYR A 56 -22.83 14.59 -36.35
C TYR A 56 -21.65 15.53 -36.58
N LYS A 57 -20.64 15.10 -37.33
CA LYS A 57 -19.43 15.86 -37.67
C LYS A 57 -19.70 17.08 -38.57
N THR A 58 -20.75 17.02 -39.42
CA THR A 58 -21.24 18.17 -40.20
C THR A 58 -22.27 19.04 -39.46
N GLY A 59 -22.67 18.65 -38.24
CA GLY A 59 -23.63 19.39 -37.41
C GLY A 59 -25.11 19.24 -37.83
N ILE A 60 -25.41 18.36 -38.79
CA ILE A 60 -26.80 18.00 -39.19
C ILE A 60 -27.53 17.33 -38.01
N LYS A 61 -26.83 16.45 -37.30
CA LYS A 61 -27.22 15.91 -35.99
C LYS A 61 -26.31 16.48 -34.90
N LYS A 62 -26.83 16.53 -33.66
CA LYS A 62 -26.14 17.09 -32.49
C LYS A 62 -26.38 16.21 -31.26
N ALA A 63 -25.39 16.08 -30.38
CA ALA A 63 -25.58 15.35 -29.14
C ALA A 63 -26.52 16.13 -28.19
N PRO A 64 -27.44 15.45 -27.47
CA PRO A 64 -28.52 16.07 -26.70
C PRO A 64 -28.11 16.57 -25.30
N ILE A 65 -26.83 16.40 -24.93
CA ILE A 65 -26.14 16.91 -23.74
C ILE A 65 -24.63 16.81 -24.01
N GLN A 66 -23.81 17.55 -23.26
CA GLN A 66 -22.36 17.41 -23.31
C GLN A 66 -21.95 15.97 -23.05
N THR A 67 -21.28 15.38 -24.04
CA THR A 67 -20.89 13.98 -24.08
C THR A 67 -19.38 13.89 -24.10
N TYR A 68 -18.80 13.39 -23.01
CA TYR A 68 -17.37 13.14 -22.90
C TYR A 68 -17.07 11.68 -23.26
N VAL A 69 -16.07 11.46 -24.13
CA VAL A 69 -15.69 10.13 -24.61
C VAL A 69 -14.23 9.81 -24.23
N LEU A 70 -13.95 8.54 -23.94
CA LEU A 70 -12.59 8.01 -23.94
C LEU A 70 -12.10 7.74 -25.37
N GLY A 71 -10.79 7.58 -25.52
CA GLY A 71 -10.11 7.42 -26.81
C GLY A 71 -10.23 6.02 -27.41
N ALA A 72 -9.52 5.82 -28.52
CA ALA A 72 -9.41 4.54 -29.21
C ALA A 72 -8.89 3.43 -28.28
N ASN A 73 -9.40 2.21 -28.46
CA ASN A 73 -8.91 0.99 -27.77
C ASN A 73 -8.41 -0.07 -28.77
N ASN A 74 -8.40 0.25 -30.07
CA ASN A 74 -7.84 -0.53 -31.17
C ASN A 74 -7.24 0.39 -32.24
N GLN A 75 -6.37 -0.14 -33.12
CA GLN A 75 -5.70 0.63 -34.17
C GLN A 75 -6.66 1.26 -35.19
N GLU A 76 -7.78 0.59 -35.50
CA GLU A 76 -8.74 0.97 -36.55
C GLU A 76 -9.50 2.27 -36.23
N THR A 77 -9.67 2.57 -34.93
CA THR A 77 -10.40 3.75 -34.43
C THR A 77 -9.50 4.94 -34.10
N VAL A 78 -8.17 4.78 -34.05
CA VAL A 78 -7.21 5.88 -33.77
C VAL A 78 -7.42 7.07 -34.71
N LYS A 79 -7.73 6.81 -36.00
CA LYS A 79 -7.98 7.83 -37.03
C LYS A 79 -9.05 8.88 -36.69
N TYR A 80 -9.95 8.57 -35.74
CA TYR A 80 -11.00 9.48 -35.28
C TYR A 80 -10.56 10.39 -34.10
N PHE A 81 -9.37 10.16 -33.52
CA PHE A 81 -8.84 10.88 -32.37
C PHE A 81 -7.47 11.49 -32.73
N GLN A 82 -7.48 12.69 -33.31
CA GLN A 82 -6.28 13.30 -33.91
C GLN A 82 -5.38 14.04 -32.93
N ASP A 83 -5.91 14.46 -31.77
CA ASP A 83 -5.20 15.18 -30.72
C ASP A 83 -5.05 14.28 -29.48
N ALA A 84 -3.85 14.21 -28.89
CA ALA A 84 -3.56 13.38 -27.72
C ALA A 84 -4.09 13.97 -26.39
N ASP A 85 -4.19 15.29 -26.28
CA ASP A 85 -4.57 15.99 -25.04
C ASP A 85 -6.09 16.25 -24.94
N GLY A 86 -6.83 15.99 -26.02
CA GLY A 86 -8.29 16.00 -26.06
C GLY A 86 -8.87 17.16 -26.88
N CYS A 87 -9.95 16.89 -27.61
CA CYS A 87 -10.54 17.81 -28.59
C CYS A 87 -12.06 17.66 -28.69
N GLU A 88 -12.76 18.68 -29.20
CA GLU A 88 -14.16 18.53 -29.60
C GLU A 88 -14.22 17.81 -30.96
N LEU A 89 -14.90 16.66 -31.00
CA LEU A 89 -15.02 15.80 -32.18
C LEU A 89 -16.21 16.20 -33.07
N ALA A 90 -17.27 16.71 -32.43
CA ALA A 90 -18.49 17.24 -33.02
C ALA A 90 -19.23 18.04 -31.93
N GLU A 91 -20.24 18.86 -32.29
CA GLU A 91 -20.92 19.73 -31.33
C GLU A 91 -21.54 18.95 -30.16
N ASN A 92 -21.13 19.32 -28.93
CA ASN A 92 -21.44 18.65 -27.66
C ASN A 92 -20.81 17.24 -27.49
N ILE A 93 -19.82 16.86 -28.30
CA ILE A 93 -19.08 15.58 -28.21
C ILE A 93 -17.58 15.85 -28.09
N THR A 94 -17.01 15.64 -26.89
CA THR A 94 -15.62 15.96 -26.55
C THR A 94 -14.82 14.71 -26.20
N TYR A 95 -13.71 14.48 -26.89
CA TYR A 95 -12.69 13.52 -26.46
C TYR A 95 -11.91 14.10 -25.28
N LEU A 96 -11.84 13.36 -24.18
CA LEU A 96 -11.12 13.79 -22.97
C LEU A 96 -9.57 13.81 -23.13
N GLY A 97 -9.02 13.15 -24.14
CA GLY A 97 -7.57 12.93 -24.27
C GLY A 97 -7.10 11.58 -23.73
N ARG A 98 -5.81 11.29 -23.87
CA ARG A 98 -5.23 9.98 -23.54
C ARG A 98 -5.25 9.68 -22.03
N LYS A 99 -4.96 10.68 -21.20
CA LYS A 99 -4.97 10.61 -19.73
C LYS A 99 -5.17 12.02 -19.14
N GLY A 100 -5.83 12.15 -17.99
CA GLY A 100 -5.87 13.45 -17.31
C GLY A 100 -6.90 13.59 -16.20
N ILE A 101 -7.14 14.83 -15.80
CA ILE A 101 -8.08 15.24 -14.75
C ILE A 101 -9.00 16.33 -15.31
N PHE A 102 -10.25 15.98 -15.59
CA PHE A 102 -11.30 16.95 -15.91
C PHE A 102 -11.90 17.48 -14.61
N THR A 103 -11.83 18.79 -14.39
CA THR A 103 -12.52 19.47 -13.27
C THR A 103 -13.61 20.36 -13.83
N GLY A 104 -14.87 19.97 -13.62
CA GLY A 104 -16.03 20.76 -14.07
C GLY A 104 -16.20 22.05 -13.27
N SER A 105 -16.95 23.01 -13.82
CA SER A 105 -17.29 24.28 -13.16
C SER A 105 -18.03 24.13 -11.83
N SER A 106 -18.65 22.97 -11.60
CA SER A 106 -19.28 22.55 -10.34
C SER A 106 -18.30 22.01 -9.29
N GLY A 107 -17.00 21.94 -9.58
CA GLY A 107 -15.97 21.36 -8.72
C GLY A 107 -15.88 19.82 -8.77
N LEU A 108 -16.70 19.16 -9.62
CA LEU A 108 -16.65 17.72 -9.85
C LEU A 108 -15.32 17.31 -10.49
N GLN A 109 -14.61 16.36 -9.89
CA GLN A 109 -13.28 15.92 -10.35
C GLN A 109 -13.32 14.51 -10.95
N ILE A 110 -13.19 14.43 -12.28
CA ILE A 110 -13.19 13.19 -13.07
C ILE A 110 -11.76 12.91 -13.53
N VAL A 111 -11.23 11.74 -13.17
CA VAL A 111 -9.95 11.23 -13.69
C VAL A 111 -10.25 10.23 -14.80
N TYR A 112 -9.47 10.26 -15.87
CA TYR A 112 -9.67 9.38 -17.02
C TYR A 112 -8.35 8.80 -17.55
N LEU A 113 -8.44 7.58 -18.08
CA LEU A 113 -7.37 6.89 -18.79
C LEU A 113 -7.97 6.15 -19.99
N SER A 114 -7.57 6.56 -21.19
CA SER A 114 -8.05 6.01 -22.47
C SER A 114 -7.15 4.85 -22.94
N GLY A 115 -7.72 3.92 -23.72
CA GLY A 115 -6.96 2.84 -24.35
C GLY A 115 -6.84 1.55 -23.54
N THR A 116 -6.01 0.62 -24.03
CA THR A 116 -5.69 -0.68 -23.42
C THR A 116 -4.27 -0.72 -22.83
N GLU A 117 -3.97 -1.69 -21.97
CA GLU A 117 -2.62 -1.86 -21.39
C GLU A 117 -1.64 -2.39 -22.45
N SER A 118 -0.54 -1.67 -22.70
CA SER A 118 0.58 -2.09 -23.56
C SER A 118 1.92 -1.81 -22.86
N VAL A 119 2.94 -2.59 -23.25
CA VAL A 119 4.33 -2.49 -22.77
C VAL A 119 5.30 -2.08 -23.89
N ASP A 120 4.78 -1.80 -25.08
CA ASP A 120 5.55 -1.49 -26.28
C ASP A 120 6.01 -0.03 -26.28
N GLU A 121 7.23 0.26 -26.73
CA GLU A 121 7.71 1.63 -26.97
C GLU A 121 8.12 1.80 -28.44
N PRO A 122 7.57 2.79 -29.20
CA PRO A 122 6.60 3.80 -28.78
C PRO A 122 5.19 3.21 -28.51
N VAL A 123 4.54 3.69 -27.44
CA VAL A 123 3.24 3.18 -26.99
C VAL A 123 2.14 3.54 -27.99
N PRO A 124 1.38 2.56 -28.55
CA PRO A 124 0.35 2.81 -29.55
C PRO A 124 -0.70 3.86 -29.15
N GLY A 125 -1.24 4.58 -30.13
CA GLY A 125 -2.24 5.65 -29.91
C GLY A 125 -3.57 5.19 -29.31
N TYR A 126 -3.80 3.87 -29.20
CA TYR A 126 -4.96 3.25 -28.56
C TYR A 126 -4.63 2.58 -27.21
N SER A 127 -3.45 2.88 -26.64
CA SER A 127 -2.93 2.20 -25.45
C SER A 127 -2.32 3.14 -24.41
N PHE A 128 -2.26 2.67 -23.16
CA PHE A 128 -1.58 3.31 -22.04
C PHE A 128 -0.47 2.41 -21.48
N SER A 129 0.51 3.05 -20.84
CA SER A 129 1.71 2.44 -20.29
C SER A 129 1.80 2.57 -18.75
N PRO A 130 2.73 1.87 -18.08
CA PRO A 130 3.07 2.12 -16.67
C PRO A 130 3.51 3.58 -16.40
N LYS A 131 4.18 4.22 -17.36
CA LYS A 131 4.59 5.64 -17.28
C LYS A 131 3.36 6.57 -17.22
N ASP A 132 2.31 6.27 -17.99
CA ASP A 132 1.04 7.04 -17.98
C ASP A 132 0.31 6.96 -16.64
N VAL A 133 0.23 5.75 -16.07
CA VAL A 133 -0.44 5.49 -14.78
C VAL A 133 0.33 6.13 -13.62
N SER A 134 1.67 6.07 -13.66
CA SER A 134 2.54 6.73 -12.66
C SER A 134 2.42 8.26 -12.73
N SER A 135 2.32 8.84 -13.93
CA SER A 135 2.09 10.27 -14.16
C SER A 135 0.78 10.76 -13.53
N LEU A 136 -0.34 10.04 -13.74
CA LEU A 136 -1.63 10.34 -13.09
C LEU A 136 -1.56 10.27 -11.56
N ARG A 137 -0.86 9.27 -11.01
CA ARG A 137 -0.68 9.11 -9.56
C ARG A 137 0.07 10.32 -8.95
N THR A 138 1.21 10.70 -9.53
CA THR A 138 2.03 11.82 -9.02
C THR A 138 1.31 13.17 -9.09
N MET A 139 0.46 13.37 -10.11
CA MET A 139 -0.35 14.58 -10.28
C MET A 139 -1.43 14.76 -9.19
N LEU A 140 -1.81 13.70 -8.48
CA LEU A 140 -2.92 13.71 -7.50
C LEU A 140 -2.47 13.41 -6.06
N CYS A 141 -1.60 12.42 -5.87
CA CYS A 141 -1.24 11.88 -4.56
C CYS A 141 -0.08 12.62 -3.87
N SER A 142 0.47 13.67 -4.48
CA SER A 142 1.60 14.46 -3.96
C SER A 142 1.23 15.45 -2.84
N THR A 143 -0.05 15.62 -2.53
CA THR A 143 -0.52 16.47 -1.41
C THR A 143 -0.85 15.65 -0.16
N SER A 144 -0.34 16.08 1.00
CA SER A 144 -0.51 15.41 2.30
C SER A 144 -1.95 15.36 2.83
N GLN A 145 -2.91 15.94 2.10
CA GLN A 145 -4.35 15.93 2.43
C GLN A 145 -5.21 15.27 1.33
N PHE A 146 -4.62 14.51 0.39
CA PHE A 146 -5.39 13.85 -0.67
C PHE A 146 -6.38 12.81 -0.13
N LYS A 147 -7.68 13.05 -0.35
CA LYS A 147 -8.78 12.20 0.14
C LYS A 147 -9.32 11.18 -0.87
N GLY A 148 -8.94 11.28 -2.15
CA GLY A 148 -9.52 10.52 -3.26
C GLY A 148 -10.23 11.41 -4.30
N VAL A 149 -10.87 10.80 -5.30
CA VAL A 149 -11.54 11.50 -6.43
C VAL A 149 -13.01 11.11 -6.60
N ASP A 150 -13.81 11.96 -7.26
CA ASP A 150 -15.24 11.68 -7.46
C ASP A 150 -15.49 10.53 -8.43
N ILE A 151 -14.85 10.57 -9.60
CA ILE A 151 -15.07 9.61 -10.69
C ILE A 151 -13.73 9.19 -11.31
N LEU A 152 -13.56 7.90 -11.57
CA LEU A 152 -12.53 7.33 -12.43
C LEU A 152 -13.18 6.67 -13.66
N LEU A 153 -12.69 7.01 -14.85
CA LEU A 153 -13.12 6.44 -16.14
C LEU A 153 -11.96 5.66 -16.76
N THR A 154 -12.15 4.38 -17.08
CA THR A 154 -11.16 3.57 -17.80
C THR A 154 -11.85 2.64 -18.78
N SER A 155 -11.31 2.44 -19.99
CA SER A 155 -11.95 1.51 -20.93
C SER A 155 -11.92 0.04 -20.45
N PRO A 156 -10.75 -0.51 -20.08
CA PRO A 156 -10.67 -1.88 -19.54
C PRO A 156 -11.13 -1.93 -18.09
N TRP A 157 -11.52 -3.11 -17.65
CA TRP A 157 -11.80 -3.36 -16.22
C TRP A 157 -10.48 -3.36 -15.42
N PRO A 158 -10.51 -3.00 -14.13
CA PRO A 158 -9.45 -3.38 -13.19
C PRO A 158 -9.42 -4.90 -13.00
N LYS A 159 -8.22 -5.48 -13.07
CA LYS A 159 -8.00 -6.89 -12.74
C LYS A 159 -8.33 -7.16 -11.28
N TYR A 160 -8.82 -8.36 -11.00
CA TYR A 160 -9.28 -8.85 -9.69
C TYR A 160 -10.51 -8.16 -9.10
N VAL A 161 -11.23 -7.33 -9.87
CA VAL A 161 -12.37 -6.54 -9.36
C VAL A 161 -13.47 -7.37 -8.69
N GLY A 162 -13.69 -8.63 -9.10
CA GLY A 162 -14.66 -9.52 -8.46
C GLY A 162 -14.27 -10.03 -7.06
N ASN A 163 -13.02 -9.86 -6.61
CA ASN A 163 -12.58 -10.28 -5.27
C ASN A 163 -13.46 -9.68 -4.17
N PHE A 164 -13.88 -10.52 -3.21
CA PHE A 164 -14.79 -10.17 -2.11
C PHE A 164 -16.19 -9.64 -2.50
N GLY A 165 -16.52 -9.55 -3.79
CA GLY A 165 -17.79 -9.02 -4.30
C GLY A 165 -18.84 -10.08 -4.61
N ASN A 166 -19.92 -9.63 -5.24
CA ASN A 166 -20.87 -10.47 -5.97
C ASN A 166 -20.23 -11.05 -7.24
N SER A 167 -20.71 -12.20 -7.71
CA SER A 167 -20.21 -12.84 -8.93
C SER A 167 -20.37 -11.93 -10.17
N SER A 168 -19.34 -11.91 -11.02
CA SER A 168 -19.33 -11.26 -12.34
C SER A 168 -20.01 -12.09 -13.44
N GLY A 169 -20.60 -13.25 -13.09
CA GLY A 169 -21.27 -14.13 -14.04
C GLY A 169 -20.27 -14.86 -14.94
N GLU A 170 -20.32 -14.55 -16.23
CA GLU A 170 -19.56 -15.24 -17.29
C GLU A 170 -18.09 -14.78 -17.37
N VAL A 171 -17.76 -13.61 -16.82
CA VAL A 171 -16.44 -12.96 -16.95
C VAL A 171 -15.52 -13.30 -15.78
N ASP A 172 -14.40 -13.98 -16.06
CA ASP A 172 -13.34 -14.29 -15.09
C ASP A 172 -12.46 -13.05 -14.83
N THR A 173 -12.85 -12.27 -13.82
CA THR A 173 -12.13 -11.06 -13.38
C THR A 173 -10.71 -11.30 -12.86
N LYS A 174 -10.21 -12.54 -12.79
CA LYS A 174 -8.79 -12.83 -12.53
C LYS A 174 -7.94 -12.90 -13.81
N LYS A 175 -8.59 -13.07 -14.97
CA LYS A 175 -7.94 -13.18 -16.28
C LYS A 175 -8.14 -11.93 -17.13
N CYS A 176 -9.34 -11.37 -17.15
CA CYS A 176 -9.61 -10.10 -17.81
C CYS A 176 -9.17 -8.89 -16.97
N GLY A 177 -9.12 -7.73 -17.61
CA GLY A 177 -8.76 -6.46 -16.99
C GLY A 177 -7.27 -6.21 -16.77
N SER A 178 -6.94 -4.93 -16.60
CA SER A 178 -5.60 -4.39 -16.40
C SER A 178 -5.15 -4.45 -14.95
N ALA A 179 -3.90 -4.86 -14.71
CA ALA A 179 -3.29 -4.82 -13.37
C ALA A 179 -2.89 -3.40 -12.96
N LEU A 180 -2.49 -2.57 -13.93
CA LEU A 180 -2.18 -1.15 -13.70
C LEU A 180 -3.42 -0.37 -13.26
N ILE A 181 -4.59 -0.64 -13.83
CA ILE A 181 -5.86 -0.01 -13.42
C ILE A 181 -6.25 -0.42 -11.99
N SER A 182 -5.97 -1.67 -11.55
CA SER A 182 -6.17 -2.09 -10.15
C SER A 182 -5.29 -1.30 -9.19
N GLY A 183 -4.04 -1.00 -9.57
CA GLY A 183 -3.16 -0.09 -8.84
C GLY A 183 -3.74 1.33 -8.77
N LEU A 184 -4.05 1.91 -9.93
CA LEU A 184 -4.62 3.26 -10.05
C LEU A 184 -5.90 3.46 -9.22
N ALA A 185 -6.81 2.48 -9.24
CA ALA A 185 -8.04 2.51 -8.45
C ALA A 185 -7.78 2.36 -6.93
N THR A 186 -6.69 1.69 -6.54
CA THR A 186 -6.25 1.61 -5.13
C THR A 186 -5.66 2.93 -4.63
N ASP A 187 -4.83 3.58 -5.46
CA ASP A 187 -4.17 4.84 -5.11
C ASP A 187 -5.14 6.04 -5.12
N LEU A 188 -5.95 6.17 -6.18
CA LEU A 188 -6.82 7.32 -6.38
C LEU A 188 -8.12 7.26 -5.58
N LYS A 189 -8.50 6.08 -5.05
CA LYS A 189 -9.68 5.87 -4.20
C LYS A 189 -10.94 6.57 -4.77
N PRO A 190 -11.39 6.25 -6.00
CA PRO A 190 -12.53 6.94 -6.60
C PRO A 190 -13.84 6.63 -5.85
N ARG A 191 -14.85 7.51 -5.90
CA ARG A 191 -16.20 7.17 -5.41
C ARG A 191 -16.99 6.34 -6.42
N TYR A 192 -16.85 6.64 -7.70
CA TYR A 192 -17.38 5.85 -8.80
C TYR A 192 -16.27 5.48 -9.78
N HIS A 193 -16.22 4.22 -10.21
CA HIS A 193 -15.33 3.75 -11.28
C HIS A 193 -16.18 3.09 -12.36
N PHE A 194 -16.15 3.63 -13.58
CA PHE A 194 -16.88 3.12 -14.74
C PHE A 194 -15.92 2.50 -15.77
N ALA A 195 -16.32 1.36 -16.35
CA ALA A 195 -15.57 0.66 -17.41
C ALA A 195 -16.48 -0.08 -18.42
N ALA A 196 -15.89 -0.60 -19.50
CA ALA A 196 -16.61 -1.28 -20.61
C ALA A 196 -15.77 -2.43 -21.20
N LEU A 197 -15.69 -2.57 -22.54
CA LEU A 197 -14.93 -3.56 -23.34
C LEU A 197 -15.34 -5.04 -23.19
N GLU A 198 -15.64 -5.53 -21.99
CA GLU A 198 -16.07 -6.92 -21.72
C GLU A 198 -17.52 -7.22 -22.20
N LYS A 199 -18.14 -6.29 -22.93
CA LYS A 199 -19.49 -6.34 -23.55
C LYS A 199 -20.67 -6.67 -22.63
N THR A 200 -20.45 -6.81 -21.32
CA THR A 200 -21.44 -7.20 -20.31
C THR A 200 -21.67 -6.13 -19.24
N TYR A 201 -22.78 -6.24 -18.51
CA TYR A 201 -23.07 -5.39 -17.35
C TYR A 201 -22.61 -6.07 -16.07
N TYR A 202 -21.82 -5.37 -15.26
CA TYR A 202 -21.46 -5.84 -13.92
C TYR A 202 -21.41 -4.65 -12.94
N GLU A 203 -22.38 -4.61 -12.04
CA GLU A 203 -22.40 -3.69 -10.91
C GLU A 203 -21.90 -4.45 -9.68
N ARG A 204 -20.72 -4.05 -9.18
CA ARG A 204 -20.11 -4.66 -8.00
C ARG A 204 -20.73 -4.06 -6.74
N LEU A 205 -20.91 -4.88 -5.71
CA LEU A 205 -21.09 -4.39 -4.34
C LEU A 205 -20.02 -3.33 -4.01
N PRO A 206 -20.32 -2.27 -3.22
CA PRO A 206 -19.33 -1.26 -2.87
C PRO A 206 -18.13 -1.85 -2.13
N TYR A 207 -16.95 -1.24 -2.23
CA TYR A 207 -15.79 -1.57 -1.37
C TYR A 207 -15.27 -0.36 -0.62
N ARG A 208 -14.76 -0.60 0.59
CA ARG A 208 -14.19 0.44 1.47
C ARG A 208 -12.75 0.79 1.07
N ASN A 209 -12.41 2.08 1.08
CA ASN A 209 -11.06 2.58 0.76
C ASN A 209 -10.12 2.69 1.97
N HIS A 210 -10.46 2.03 3.08
CA HIS A 210 -9.68 2.03 4.33
C HIS A 210 -9.55 0.63 4.94
N ILE A 211 -8.60 0.42 5.86
CA ILE A 211 -8.57 -0.76 6.74
C ILE A 211 -9.43 -0.48 7.98
N VAL A 212 -10.46 -1.31 8.18
CA VAL A 212 -11.35 -1.22 9.35
C VAL A 212 -10.53 -1.36 10.65
N LEU A 213 -10.73 -0.41 11.57
CA LEU A 213 -10.05 -0.30 12.88
C LEU A 213 -8.53 -0.04 12.88
N GLN A 214 -7.86 0.04 11.72
CA GLN A 214 -6.43 0.43 11.64
C GLN A 214 -6.26 1.84 11.06
N GLU A 215 -6.97 2.15 9.98
CA GLU A 215 -6.90 3.45 9.30
C GLU A 215 -8.06 4.37 9.72
N THR A 216 -7.95 5.66 9.42
CA THR A 216 -9.09 6.58 9.49
C THR A 216 -10.14 6.17 8.47
N ALA A 217 -11.41 6.15 8.89
CA ALA A 217 -12.50 5.73 8.02
C ALA A 217 -12.65 6.69 6.83
N GLN A 218 -12.72 6.11 5.64
CA GLN A 218 -12.81 6.79 4.33
C GLN A 218 -14.03 6.27 3.57
N HIS A 219 -14.43 6.98 2.50
CA HIS A 219 -15.57 6.61 1.66
C HIS A 219 -15.43 5.23 1.01
N ALA A 220 -16.55 4.74 0.46
CA ALA A 220 -16.60 3.54 -0.36
C ALA A 220 -16.58 3.87 -1.85
N THR A 221 -15.96 3.00 -2.64
CA THR A 221 -15.99 3.00 -4.10
C THR A 221 -17.16 2.14 -4.61
N ARG A 222 -17.82 2.59 -5.67
CA ARG A 222 -18.75 1.80 -6.49
C ARG A 222 -18.10 1.51 -7.85
N PHE A 223 -18.02 0.25 -8.25
CA PHE A 223 -17.55 -0.15 -9.58
C PHE A 223 -18.72 -0.60 -10.45
N ILE A 224 -18.84 -0.04 -11.65
CA ILE A 224 -19.91 -0.35 -12.61
C ILE A 224 -19.29 -0.52 -14.00
N ALA A 225 -19.32 -1.76 -14.50
CA ALA A 225 -19.06 -2.06 -15.90
C ALA A 225 -20.35 -2.05 -16.73
N LEU A 226 -20.27 -1.56 -17.96
CA LEU A 226 -21.42 -1.33 -18.84
C LEU A 226 -21.31 -2.14 -20.14
N ALA A 227 -22.43 -2.74 -20.54
CA ALA A 227 -22.53 -3.50 -21.79
C ALA A 227 -22.52 -2.59 -23.03
N SER A 228 -22.40 -3.19 -24.21
CA SER A 228 -22.42 -2.46 -25.49
C SER A 228 -23.83 -1.97 -25.86
N VAL A 229 -23.94 -0.82 -26.53
CA VAL A 229 -25.18 -0.21 -27.01
C VAL A 229 -25.87 -1.16 -28.00
N GLY A 230 -27.18 -1.34 -27.82
CA GLY A 230 -28.00 -2.18 -28.69
C GLY A 230 -27.74 -3.69 -28.59
N ASN A 231 -27.03 -4.17 -27.56
CA ASN A 231 -26.75 -5.60 -27.40
C ASN A 231 -28.05 -6.47 -27.37
N PRO A 232 -28.03 -7.68 -27.99
CA PRO A 232 -29.24 -8.48 -28.20
C PRO A 232 -29.85 -9.01 -26.89
N GLU A 233 -29.02 -9.25 -25.88
CA GLU A 233 -29.40 -9.75 -24.56
C GLU A 233 -30.07 -8.69 -23.68
N LYS A 234 -30.10 -7.42 -24.12
CA LYS A 234 -30.67 -6.28 -23.39
C LYS A 234 -29.96 -6.02 -22.04
N LYS A 235 -28.71 -6.48 -21.89
CA LYS A 235 -27.78 -6.13 -20.80
C LYS A 235 -27.64 -4.60 -20.72
N LYS A 236 -27.51 -4.04 -19.51
CA LYS A 236 -27.57 -2.60 -19.25
C LYS A 236 -26.30 -1.87 -19.76
N TYR A 237 -26.45 -1.07 -20.82
CA TYR A 237 -25.38 -0.28 -21.45
C TYR A 237 -25.31 1.18 -20.99
N LEU A 238 -26.30 1.64 -20.20
CA LEU A 238 -26.44 3.03 -19.78
C LEU A 238 -26.85 3.09 -18.29
N TYR A 239 -26.17 3.92 -17.51
CA TYR A 239 -26.35 4.04 -16.06
C TYR A 239 -26.59 5.51 -15.67
N ALA A 240 -27.70 5.77 -14.98
CA ALA A 240 -28.08 7.10 -14.52
C ALA A 240 -27.81 7.24 -13.02
N PHE A 241 -27.11 8.29 -12.60
CA PHE A 241 -26.77 8.51 -11.19
C PHE A 241 -26.70 9.98 -10.81
N SER A 242 -26.64 10.23 -9.50
CA SER A 242 -26.49 11.56 -8.94
C SER A 242 -25.27 11.62 -8.02
N ILE A 243 -24.54 12.74 -8.02
CA ILE A 243 -23.33 12.94 -7.24
C ILE A 243 -23.22 14.38 -6.71
N VAL A 244 -22.73 14.51 -5.49
CA VAL A 244 -22.22 15.77 -4.93
C VAL A 244 -20.69 15.66 -4.90
N PRO A 245 -19.92 16.60 -5.47
CA PRO A 245 -18.46 16.55 -5.47
C PRO A 245 -17.84 16.44 -4.07
N MET A 246 -16.77 15.64 -3.91
CA MET A 246 -16.12 15.40 -2.61
C MET A 246 -15.65 16.67 -1.89
N LYS A 247 -15.27 17.71 -2.64
CA LYS A 247 -14.86 19.02 -2.12
C LYS A 247 -16.02 19.80 -1.49
N LEU A 248 -17.27 19.38 -1.71
CA LEU A 248 -18.51 20.02 -1.28
C LEU A 248 -19.33 19.15 -0.30
N MET A 249 -18.80 17.99 0.10
CA MET A 249 -19.43 17.08 1.07
C MET A 249 -18.90 17.29 2.49
N ASP A 250 -19.76 17.08 3.49
CA ASP A 250 -19.34 16.92 4.88
C ASP A 250 -18.48 15.64 5.03
N ALA A 251 -17.43 15.70 5.85
CA ALA A 251 -16.60 14.54 6.18
C ALA A 251 -17.41 13.41 6.83
N ALA A 252 -18.44 13.73 7.63
CA ALA A 252 -19.31 12.74 8.26
C ALA A 252 -20.21 12.01 7.23
N GLU A 253 -20.69 12.70 6.20
CA GLU A 253 -21.46 12.06 5.12
C GLU A 253 -20.56 11.27 4.17
N LEU A 254 -19.38 11.81 3.83
CA LEU A 254 -18.43 11.16 2.92
C LEU A 254 -17.98 9.78 3.43
N VAL A 255 -17.84 9.62 4.75
CA VAL A 255 -17.39 8.38 5.40
C VAL A 255 -18.53 7.36 5.60
N LYS A 256 -19.79 7.74 5.36
CA LYS A 256 -20.96 6.87 5.57
C LYS A 256 -20.95 5.67 4.61
N GLN A 257 -20.80 4.47 5.17
CA GLN A 257 -20.73 3.23 4.39
C GLN A 257 -22.12 2.70 3.97
N PRO A 258 -22.26 2.12 2.77
CA PRO A 258 -23.40 1.27 2.41
C PRO A 258 -23.45 0.00 3.29
N PRO A 259 -24.66 -0.58 3.56
CA PRO A 259 -24.80 -1.78 4.39
C PRO A 259 -24.20 -3.04 3.77
N ASP A 260 -24.02 -3.03 2.44
CA ASP A 260 -23.49 -4.09 1.60
C ASP A 260 -21.98 -3.93 1.29
N VAL A 261 -21.28 -3.02 1.99
CA VAL A 261 -19.87 -2.71 1.71
C VAL A 261 -18.92 -3.89 2.01
N THR A 262 -18.05 -4.18 1.05
CA THR A 262 -17.06 -5.26 1.07
C THR A 262 -15.64 -4.72 1.33
N GLU A 263 -14.65 -5.61 1.47
CA GLU A 263 -13.23 -5.25 1.42
C GLU A 263 -12.79 -4.82 0.01
N ASN A 264 -11.69 -4.06 -0.06
CA ASN A 264 -11.11 -3.60 -1.32
C ASN A 264 -10.62 -4.82 -2.16
N PRO A 265 -11.09 -5.00 -3.41
CA PRO A 265 -10.79 -6.16 -4.24
C PRO A 265 -9.30 -6.33 -4.58
N TYR A 266 -8.54 -5.23 -4.58
CA TYR A 266 -7.13 -5.17 -4.99
C TYR A 266 -6.16 -5.31 -3.80
N ARG A 267 -6.68 -5.31 -2.57
CA ARG A 267 -5.91 -5.48 -1.33
C ARG A 267 -5.35 -6.92 -1.28
N LYS A 268 -4.07 -7.07 -1.66
CA LYS A 268 -3.35 -8.35 -1.69
C LYS A 268 -3.45 -9.07 -0.34
N SER A 269 -3.77 -10.36 -0.37
CA SER A 269 -3.42 -11.27 0.72
C SER A 269 -1.90 -11.41 0.80
N GLY A 270 -1.36 -11.66 2.00
CA GLY A 270 0.07 -11.49 2.32
C GLY A 270 1.09 -12.44 1.68
N LYS A 271 0.80 -13.06 0.53
CA LYS A 271 1.74 -13.95 -0.19
C LYS A 271 2.27 -13.42 -1.53
N GLU A 272 1.77 -12.27 -2.03
CA GLU A 272 2.21 -11.69 -3.33
C GLU A 272 2.76 -10.25 -3.20
N ALA A 273 3.27 -9.88 -2.03
CA ALA A 273 3.89 -8.57 -1.75
C ALA A 273 5.41 -8.57 -2.02
N SER A 274 5.82 -9.01 -3.21
CA SER A 274 7.18 -8.87 -3.75
C SER A 274 7.11 -8.29 -5.16
N MET A 275 8.04 -7.39 -5.50
CA MET A 275 8.07 -6.52 -6.69
C MET A 275 7.10 -5.31 -6.63
N GLY A 276 7.67 -4.11 -6.77
CA GLY A 276 6.99 -2.80 -6.71
C GLY A 276 7.64 -1.86 -5.68
N LYS A 277 8.24 -0.74 -6.13
CA LYS A 277 8.92 0.24 -5.26
C LYS A 277 7.91 1.09 -4.46
N PRO A 278 8.15 1.39 -3.17
CA PRO A 278 7.45 2.46 -2.45
C PRO A 278 7.89 3.86 -2.90
N ILE A 279 7.02 4.85 -2.72
CA ILE A 279 7.34 6.28 -2.75
C ILE A 279 7.46 6.75 -1.28
N PRO A 280 8.51 7.47 -0.86
CA PRO A 280 8.62 7.98 0.50
C PRO A 280 7.57 9.06 0.82
N ALA A 281 7.16 9.13 2.09
CA ALA A 281 6.54 10.32 2.66
C ALA A 281 7.63 11.30 3.14
N PRO A 282 7.35 12.61 3.22
CA PRO A 282 8.32 13.57 3.76
C PRO A 282 8.40 13.47 5.30
N GLU A 283 9.60 13.28 5.82
CA GLU A 283 9.92 13.45 7.24
C GLU A 283 10.82 14.68 7.44
N GLU A 284 10.69 15.35 8.58
CA GLU A 284 11.32 16.65 8.85
C GLU A 284 12.80 16.47 9.26
N GLU A 285 13.74 17.03 8.50
CA GLU A 285 15.17 16.97 8.85
C GLU A 285 15.50 17.86 10.05
N SER A 286 15.86 17.23 11.17
CA SER A 286 16.43 17.92 12.33
C SER A 286 17.93 18.15 12.12
N ALA A 287 18.28 19.36 11.66
CA ALA A 287 19.64 19.75 11.28
C ALA A 287 20.62 19.90 12.49
N CYS A 288 21.08 18.76 13.02
CA CYS A 288 22.15 18.71 14.02
C CYS A 288 23.54 18.85 13.38
N GLN A 289 23.90 20.05 12.94
CA GLN A 289 25.26 20.35 12.49
C GLN A 289 26.24 20.43 13.67
N PHE A 290 27.26 19.58 13.66
CA PHE A 290 28.44 19.74 14.51
C PHE A 290 29.41 20.73 13.86
N PHE A 291 29.55 21.91 14.45
CA PHE A 291 30.56 22.89 14.04
C PHE A 291 31.87 22.63 14.79
N PHE A 292 32.96 22.41 14.05
CA PHE A 292 34.32 22.62 14.53
C PHE A 292 34.80 23.95 13.97
N ASP A 293 35.15 24.90 14.83
CA ASP A 293 36.10 25.95 14.45
C ASP A 293 36.90 26.45 15.66
N LEU A 294 38.02 27.11 15.38
CA LEU A 294 39.02 27.57 16.34
C LEU A 294 38.87 29.08 16.64
N ASN A 295 39.48 29.51 17.75
CA ASN A 295 40.02 30.85 18.07
C ASN A 295 39.62 32.02 17.11
N GLU A 296 39.12 33.18 17.54
CA GLU A 296 39.05 33.83 18.87
C GLU A 296 38.18 35.13 18.71
N LYS A 297 38.16 36.25 19.46
CA LYS A 297 38.95 36.83 20.58
C LYS A 297 38.08 37.89 21.29
N GLN A 298 38.08 37.94 22.64
CA GLN A 298 37.58 39.06 23.49
C GLN A 298 36.04 39.33 23.47
N GLY A 299 35.38 39.77 24.55
CA GLY A 299 35.82 39.89 25.96
C GLY A 299 34.82 40.62 26.90
N ARG A 300 35.02 40.46 28.22
CA ARG A 300 34.48 41.27 29.35
C ARG A 300 32.99 41.17 29.75
N LYS A 301 32.70 40.17 30.60
CA LYS A 301 32.02 40.25 31.92
C LYS A 301 31.07 41.43 32.23
N ARG A 302 29.80 41.10 32.54
CA ARG A 302 29.04 41.42 33.79
C ARG A 302 27.67 40.73 33.70
N SER A 303 27.39 39.61 34.36
CA SER A 303 27.15 39.37 35.80
C SER A 303 25.86 40.01 36.37
N SER A 304 24.82 39.16 36.55
CA SER A 304 23.87 39.14 37.70
C SER A 304 22.91 40.35 37.91
N THR A 305 21.70 40.25 38.50
CA THR A 305 21.05 39.23 39.36
C THR A 305 19.51 39.24 39.21
N GLY A 306 18.84 38.11 39.53
CA GLY A 306 17.44 38.06 40.05
C GLY A 306 16.33 38.17 38.99
N ARG A 307 15.31 37.30 38.91
CA ARG A 307 14.40 36.64 39.88
C ARG A 307 13.10 37.41 40.17
N ASP A 308 11.98 36.70 39.98
CA ASP A 308 10.75 36.71 40.80
C ASP A 308 9.94 38.04 40.88
N SER A 309 8.61 38.08 40.64
CA SER A 309 7.64 36.98 40.51
C SER A 309 6.23 37.42 40.03
N LYS A 310 5.47 36.41 39.54
CA LYS A 310 4.02 36.14 39.72
C LYS A 310 2.94 37.23 39.51
N SER A 311 1.90 36.78 38.79
CA SER A 311 0.44 36.90 39.05
C SER A 311 -0.44 37.81 38.17
N SER A 312 -1.61 37.26 37.83
CA SER A 312 -2.74 37.74 36.99
C SER A 312 -3.85 38.37 37.89
N PRO A 313 -5.07 38.77 37.44
CA PRO A 313 -5.70 38.65 36.11
C PRO A 313 -6.53 39.89 35.62
N HIS A 314 -7.35 39.67 34.57
CA HIS A 314 -8.44 40.44 33.90
C HIS A 314 -9.38 41.34 34.77
N PRO A 315 -10.35 42.17 34.24
CA PRO A 315 -10.93 42.22 32.86
C PRO A 315 -11.37 43.61 32.22
N LYS A 316 -11.77 43.56 30.92
CA LYS A 316 -12.82 44.35 30.17
C LYS A 316 -12.83 45.92 30.07
N GLN A 317 -12.70 46.44 28.81
CA GLN A 317 -13.49 47.48 28.05
C GLN A 317 -13.89 48.86 28.68
N PRO A 318 -14.12 49.98 27.93
CA PRO A 318 -14.52 50.12 26.50
C PRO A 318 -13.69 51.12 25.62
N ARG A 319 -14.30 52.08 24.86
CA ARG A 319 -13.78 52.65 23.58
C ARG A 319 -13.76 54.21 23.44
N LYS A 320 -12.71 54.71 22.74
CA LYS A 320 -12.65 55.88 21.80
C LYS A 320 -12.78 57.32 22.38
N PRO A 321 -12.10 58.36 21.81
CA PRO A 321 -12.38 58.92 20.47
C PRO A 321 -11.17 59.20 19.53
N ARG A 322 -11.45 59.93 18.43
CA ARG A 322 -10.57 60.42 17.31
C ARG A 322 -9.80 61.70 17.70
N ASN A 323 -8.79 62.26 16.99
CA ASN A 323 -8.03 61.92 15.75
C ASN A 323 -6.53 62.38 15.97
N ASN A 324 -5.65 62.93 15.10
CA ASN A 324 -5.66 63.37 13.69
C ASN A 324 -4.22 63.48 13.09
N MET A 325 -4.00 63.06 11.83
CA MET A 325 -2.84 63.38 10.92
C MET A 325 -1.40 63.08 11.40
N CYS A 326 -0.37 62.89 10.56
CA CYS A 326 -0.21 62.99 9.08
C CYS A 326 0.08 61.63 8.41
N PHE A 327 0.13 61.62 7.07
CA PHE A 327 0.30 60.43 6.21
C PHE A 327 1.74 60.20 5.73
N LEU A 328 2.11 58.92 5.56
CA LEU A 328 2.97 58.42 4.47
C LEU A 328 2.32 57.14 3.90
N PRO A 329 2.56 56.78 2.61
CA PRO A 329 1.80 55.73 1.93
C PRO A 329 2.20 54.30 2.34
N TYR A 330 1.29 53.36 2.06
CA TYR A 330 1.33 51.97 2.49
C TYR A 330 1.88 51.09 1.37
N GLU A 331 3.01 50.40 1.60
CA GLU A 331 3.49 49.37 0.68
C GLU A 331 2.53 48.18 0.66
N ALA A 332 2.07 47.78 -0.54
CA ALA A 332 1.11 46.71 -0.69
C ALA A 332 1.81 45.34 -0.63
N GLN A 333 1.49 44.52 0.38
CA GLN A 333 1.92 43.13 0.41
C GLN A 333 1.10 42.27 -0.56
N PRO A 334 1.72 41.28 -1.24
CA PRO A 334 1.06 40.46 -2.25
C PRO A 334 0.05 39.47 -1.63
N PRO A 335 -1.05 39.13 -2.34
CA PRO A 335 -2.11 38.26 -1.83
C PRO A 335 -1.80 36.74 -1.92
N GLY A 336 -0.52 36.33 -1.90
CA GLY A 336 -0.11 34.93 -2.00
C GLY A 336 1.41 34.71 -1.94
N PRO A 337 1.87 33.45 -1.79
CA PRO A 337 3.29 33.12 -1.74
C PRO A 337 3.97 33.38 -3.09
N CYS A 338 5.05 34.17 -3.09
CA CYS A 338 5.86 34.42 -4.27
C CYS A 338 7.18 33.66 -4.20
N TRP A 339 7.45 32.81 -5.20
CA TRP A 339 8.62 31.94 -5.27
C TRP A 339 9.93 32.65 -5.65
N PHE A 340 9.89 33.96 -5.91
CA PHE A 340 11.07 34.79 -6.22
C PHE A 340 11.32 35.91 -5.19
N CYS A 341 10.48 36.08 -4.17
CA CYS A 341 10.75 37.07 -3.12
C CYS A 341 11.71 36.49 -2.08
N LEU A 342 12.92 37.06 -1.93
CA LEU A 342 13.96 36.58 -0.98
C LEU A 342 13.49 36.46 0.49
N ALA A 343 12.44 37.19 0.87
CA ALA A 343 11.78 37.10 2.17
C ALA A 343 10.88 35.86 2.36
N SER A 344 10.58 35.13 1.28
CA SER A 344 9.80 33.89 1.34
C SER A 344 10.63 32.75 1.96
N PRO A 345 10.02 31.91 2.82
CA PRO A 345 10.67 30.69 3.32
C PRO A 345 10.81 29.62 2.22
N GLU A 346 10.08 29.72 1.11
CA GLU A 346 10.03 28.73 0.02
C GLU A 346 11.06 29.01 -1.11
N VAL A 347 11.89 30.05 -0.98
CA VAL A 347 12.93 30.41 -1.98
C VAL A 347 14.16 29.51 -1.85
N GLU A 348 14.60 28.99 -3.00
CA GLU A 348 15.82 28.18 -3.17
C GLU A 348 17.09 29.05 -3.08
N LYS A 349 17.45 29.45 -1.86
CA LYS A 349 18.58 30.37 -1.59
C LYS A 349 19.94 29.84 -2.09
N HIS A 350 20.06 28.54 -2.32
CA HIS A 350 21.27 27.89 -2.84
C HIS A 350 21.58 28.22 -4.32
N LEU A 351 20.61 28.78 -5.08
CA LEU A 351 20.80 29.19 -6.47
C LEU A 351 21.25 30.65 -6.64
N VAL A 352 21.36 31.42 -5.56
CA VAL A 352 21.74 32.85 -5.62
C VAL A 352 23.24 33.00 -5.82
N VAL A 353 23.63 33.66 -6.91
CA VAL A 353 25.03 33.88 -7.33
C VAL A 353 25.59 35.18 -6.79
N ASN A 354 24.78 36.23 -6.77
CA ASN A 354 25.18 37.57 -6.33
C ASN A 354 23.96 38.38 -5.87
N ILE A 355 24.13 39.30 -4.92
CA ILE A 355 23.08 40.21 -4.44
C ILE A 355 23.65 41.64 -4.52
N GLY A 356 22.89 42.53 -5.16
CA GLY A 356 23.17 43.96 -5.26
C GLY A 356 22.32 44.78 -4.27
N THR A 357 22.00 46.01 -4.64
CA THR A 357 21.31 46.98 -3.78
C THR A 357 19.78 46.84 -3.87
N HIS A 358 19.29 46.60 -5.09
CA HIS A 358 17.88 46.51 -5.46
C HIS A 358 17.56 45.26 -6.29
N CYS A 359 18.57 44.63 -6.90
CA CYS A 359 18.49 43.42 -7.70
C CYS A 359 19.45 42.34 -7.19
N TYR A 360 19.23 41.10 -7.61
CA TYR A 360 20.10 39.96 -7.37
C TYR A 360 20.15 39.04 -8.61
N LEU A 361 21.17 38.20 -8.67
CA LEU A 361 21.44 37.26 -9.74
C LEU A 361 21.31 35.82 -9.21
N ALA A 362 20.59 34.96 -9.92
CA ALA A 362 20.45 33.54 -9.57
C ALA A 362 20.63 32.63 -10.79
N LEU A 363 21.05 31.38 -10.57
CA LEU A 363 21.07 30.34 -11.60
C LEU A 363 19.64 29.92 -11.98
N ALA A 364 19.40 29.71 -13.27
CA ALA A 364 18.11 29.22 -13.74
C ALA A 364 17.98 27.71 -13.49
N LYS A 365 17.02 27.29 -12.65
CA LYS A 365 16.66 25.88 -12.44
C LYS A 365 16.26 25.24 -13.78
N GLY A 366 16.96 24.19 -14.20
CA GLY A 366 16.83 23.64 -15.56
C GLY A 366 17.37 24.57 -16.65
N GLY A 367 18.59 25.10 -16.50
CA GLY A 367 19.22 26.02 -17.44
C GLY A 367 19.40 25.44 -18.86
N LEU A 368 19.23 26.29 -19.89
CA LEU A 368 19.56 25.93 -21.29
C LEU A 368 21.07 25.81 -21.50
N SER A 369 21.87 26.51 -20.70
CA SER A 369 23.31 26.39 -20.61
C SER A 369 23.73 26.49 -19.14
N ASP A 370 24.94 26.05 -18.83
CA ASP A 370 25.45 25.96 -17.45
C ASP A 370 25.64 27.36 -16.82
N ASP A 371 25.89 28.38 -17.66
CA ASP A 371 25.96 29.78 -17.26
C ASP A 371 24.60 30.53 -17.37
N HIS A 372 23.44 29.84 -17.50
CA HIS A 372 22.13 30.51 -17.63
C HIS A 372 21.70 31.15 -16.29
N VAL A 373 21.60 32.48 -16.28
CA VAL A 373 21.25 33.29 -15.09
C VAL A 373 19.97 34.11 -15.26
N LEU A 374 19.37 34.45 -14.13
CA LEU A 374 18.18 35.29 -13.99
C LEU A 374 18.55 36.58 -13.26
N ILE A 375 18.20 37.74 -13.81
CA ILE A 375 18.22 39.02 -13.09
C ILE A 375 16.83 39.22 -12.45
N LEU A 376 16.82 39.41 -11.14
CA LEU A 376 15.62 39.42 -10.31
C LEU A 376 15.64 40.66 -9.37
N PRO A 377 14.58 41.47 -9.27
CA PRO A 377 14.52 42.52 -8.26
C PRO A 377 14.27 41.94 -6.87
N ILE A 378 14.86 42.58 -5.86
CA ILE A 378 14.65 42.28 -4.43
C ILE A 378 13.25 42.75 -4.00
N GLY A 379 12.81 43.90 -4.51
CA GLY A 379 11.43 44.38 -4.37
C GLY A 379 10.46 43.62 -5.27
N HIS A 380 9.18 43.54 -4.87
CA HIS A 380 8.15 42.81 -5.60
C HIS A 380 7.59 43.65 -6.77
N TYR A 381 8.27 43.62 -7.90
CA TYR A 381 7.81 44.19 -9.18
C TYR A 381 7.39 43.07 -10.14
N GLN A 382 6.32 43.24 -10.93
CA GLN A 382 5.88 42.21 -11.88
C GLN A 382 6.70 42.22 -13.18
N SER A 383 7.13 43.41 -13.62
CA SER A 383 7.70 43.63 -14.97
C SER A 383 8.75 44.73 -15.03
N VAL A 384 9.56 44.79 -16.10
CA VAL A 384 10.55 45.89 -16.32
C VAL A 384 9.87 47.27 -16.42
N VAL A 385 8.65 47.31 -16.97
CA VAL A 385 7.87 48.54 -17.12
C VAL A 385 7.53 49.20 -15.77
N GLU A 386 7.40 48.40 -14.70
CA GLU A 386 7.00 48.85 -13.37
C GLU A 386 8.16 49.23 -12.44
N LEU A 387 9.41 49.04 -12.86
CA LEU A 387 10.60 49.33 -12.04
C LEU A 387 10.78 50.83 -11.76
N SER A 388 11.20 51.17 -10.52
CA SER A 388 11.69 52.53 -10.21
C SER A 388 12.99 52.85 -10.97
N ALA A 389 13.33 54.14 -11.09
CA ALA A 389 14.54 54.57 -11.81
C ALA A 389 15.83 53.93 -11.24
N GLU A 390 15.91 53.82 -9.91
CA GLU A 390 17.03 53.22 -9.18
C GLU A 390 17.22 51.73 -9.52
N VAL A 391 16.11 50.98 -9.62
CA VAL A 391 16.14 49.55 -9.98
C VAL A 391 16.50 49.36 -11.45
N VAL A 392 15.99 50.22 -12.35
CA VAL A 392 16.37 50.19 -13.77
C VAL A 392 17.87 50.42 -13.94
N GLU A 393 18.46 51.37 -13.21
CA GLU A 393 19.89 51.66 -13.30
C GLU A 393 20.76 50.46 -12.86
N GLU A 394 20.32 49.69 -11.85
CA GLU A 394 21.04 48.48 -11.43
C GLU A 394 20.82 47.29 -12.39
N VAL A 395 19.62 47.10 -12.95
CA VAL A 395 19.36 46.10 -13.99
C VAL A 395 20.26 46.31 -15.21
N GLU A 396 20.40 47.54 -15.70
CA GLU A 396 21.27 47.84 -16.85
C GLU A 396 22.76 47.64 -16.52
N LYS A 397 23.21 47.93 -15.29
CA LYS A 397 24.58 47.59 -14.83
C LYS A 397 24.82 46.07 -14.88
N TYR A 398 23.84 45.26 -14.49
CA TYR A 398 23.91 43.80 -14.64
C TYR A 398 23.93 43.38 -16.13
N LYS A 399 23.03 43.91 -16.99
CA LYS A 399 23.01 43.59 -18.44
C LYS A 399 24.37 43.87 -19.11
N VAL A 400 24.91 45.08 -18.93
CA VAL A 400 26.20 45.49 -19.52
C VAL A 400 27.36 44.62 -19.01
N THR A 401 27.35 44.27 -17.73
CA THR A 401 28.40 43.43 -17.13
C THR A 401 28.34 41.99 -17.65
N LEU A 402 27.15 41.39 -17.73
CA LEU A 402 26.95 40.03 -18.24
C LEU A 402 27.27 39.94 -19.74
N ARG A 403 26.85 40.92 -20.55
CA ARG A 403 27.27 41.04 -21.97
C ARG A 403 28.78 41.00 -22.13
N ARG A 404 29.51 41.79 -21.33
CA ARG A 404 30.99 41.83 -21.36
C ARG A 404 31.62 40.51 -20.91
N PHE A 405 31.06 39.86 -19.88
CA PHE A 405 31.53 38.56 -19.36
C PHE A 405 31.31 37.40 -20.35
N PHE A 406 30.15 37.34 -21.00
CA PHE A 406 29.88 36.31 -22.01
C PHE A 406 30.71 36.54 -23.27
N LYS A 407 30.87 37.79 -23.71
CA LYS A 407 31.74 38.14 -24.85
C LYS A 407 33.20 37.73 -24.64
N SER A 408 33.76 37.87 -23.43
CA SER A 408 35.13 37.39 -23.14
C SER A 408 35.24 35.86 -23.02
N ARG A 409 34.12 35.14 -22.86
CA ARG A 409 34.03 33.67 -22.93
C ARG A 409 33.61 33.14 -24.31
N GLY A 410 33.55 33.99 -25.34
CA GLY A 410 33.16 33.59 -26.70
C GLY A 410 31.68 33.23 -26.85
N LYS A 411 30.80 33.84 -26.04
CA LYS A 411 29.34 33.64 -26.08
C LYS A 411 28.62 34.98 -26.34
N ARG A 412 27.60 34.96 -27.20
CA ARG A 412 26.58 36.02 -27.33
C ARG A 412 25.70 36.03 -26.08
N CYS A 413 25.04 37.15 -25.80
CA CYS A 413 24.17 37.31 -24.64
C CYS A 413 22.77 37.70 -25.12
N VAL A 414 21.81 36.78 -25.04
CA VAL A 414 20.40 37.02 -25.39
C VAL A 414 19.59 37.17 -24.11
N LEU A 415 18.78 38.23 -24.01
CA LEU A 415 17.95 38.50 -22.86
C LEU A 415 16.47 38.47 -23.26
N PHE A 416 15.58 37.93 -22.42
CA PHE A 416 14.14 38.06 -22.65
C PHE A 416 13.32 38.20 -21.36
N GLU A 417 12.18 38.88 -21.47
CA GLU A 417 11.16 38.97 -20.43
C GLU A 417 9.80 38.48 -20.96
N ARG A 418 9.08 37.71 -20.14
CA ARG A 418 7.69 37.31 -20.39
C ARG A 418 6.77 37.87 -19.30
N ASN A 419 6.30 39.10 -19.47
CA ASN A 419 5.25 39.69 -18.63
C ASN A 419 3.86 39.10 -19.02
N TYR A 420 3.69 37.81 -18.79
CA TYR A 420 2.42 37.10 -18.96
C TYR A 420 2.36 35.90 -18.02
N LYS A 421 1.31 35.87 -17.18
CA LYS A 421 1.13 34.92 -16.07
C LYS A 421 2.35 34.83 -15.14
N SER A 422 3.13 35.91 -15.03
CA SER A 422 4.19 36.07 -14.02
C SER A 422 3.67 36.95 -12.87
N HIS A 423 4.18 36.72 -11.67
CA HIS A 423 3.88 37.54 -10.49
C HIS A 423 5.10 38.32 -9.99
N HIS A 424 6.28 38.05 -10.55
CA HIS A 424 7.56 38.72 -10.25
C HIS A 424 8.35 38.86 -11.56
N LEU A 425 9.13 39.93 -11.68
CA LEU A 425 10.02 40.14 -12.82
C LEU A 425 11.12 39.07 -12.82
N GLN A 426 11.18 38.30 -13.90
CA GLN A 426 12.24 37.34 -14.19
C GLN A 426 12.82 37.61 -15.59
N LEU A 427 13.88 38.43 -15.63
CA LEU A 427 14.64 38.71 -16.84
C LEU A 427 15.67 37.59 -17.05
N GLN A 428 15.45 36.75 -18.07
CA GLN A 428 16.30 35.58 -18.33
C GLN A 428 17.47 35.97 -19.23
N VAL A 429 18.68 35.50 -18.94
CA VAL A 429 19.92 35.87 -19.64
C VAL A 429 20.64 34.61 -20.13
N ILE A 430 20.47 34.27 -21.41
CA ILE A 430 20.96 33.04 -22.02
C ILE A 430 22.23 33.32 -22.82
N PRO A 431 23.37 32.70 -22.47
CA PRO A 431 24.59 32.82 -23.25
C PRO A 431 24.68 31.76 -24.35
N VAL A 432 24.72 32.20 -25.61
CA VAL A 432 24.76 31.35 -26.81
C VAL A 432 26.18 31.34 -27.42
N PRO A 433 26.83 30.19 -27.70
CA PRO A 433 28.19 30.17 -28.23
C PRO A 433 28.33 30.85 -29.59
N LEU A 434 29.38 31.68 -29.79
CA LEU A 434 29.66 32.35 -31.08
C LEU A 434 29.86 31.38 -32.26
N SER A 435 30.19 30.12 -31.97
CA SER A 435 30.39 29.05 -32.97
C SER A 435 29.11 28.32 -33.38
N ARG A 436 27.96 28.64 -32.78
CA ARG A 436 26.66 28.04 -33.14
C ARG A 436 25.91 28.84 -34.19
N CYS A 437 25.81 30.16 -33.99
CA CYS A 437 24.99 31.04 -34.84
C CYS A 437 25.41 32.52 -34.78
N THR A 438 24.99 33.28 -35.77
CA THR A 438 25.08 34.75 -35.83
C THR A 438 23.99 35.41 -34.98
N THR A 439 23.98 36.74 -34.92
CA THR A 439 22.88 37.48 -34.28
C THR A 439 21.64 37.48 -35.19
N ASP A 440 21.85 37.54 -36.51
CA ASP A 440 20.80 37.48 -37.53
C ASP A 440 20.07 36.14 -37.48
N ASP A 441 20.79 35.00 -37.39
CA ASP A 441 20.20 33.67 -37.22
C ASP A 441 19.30 33.58 -35.97
N ILE A 442 19.64 34.28 -34.88
CA ILE A 442 18.83 34.34 -33.65
C ILE A 442 17.58 35.21 -33.90
N LYS A 443 17.73 36.34 -34.59
CA LYS A 443 16.61 37.24 -34.97
C LYS A 443 15.61 36.48 -35.85
N ASP A 444 16.10 35.81 -36.89
CA ASP A 444 15.30 35.01 -37.83
C ASP A 444 14.65 33.80 -37.15
N ALA A 445 15.31 33.14 -36.20
CA ALA A 445 14.69 32.06 -35.42
C ALA A 445 13.53 32.56 -34.54
N PHE A 446 13.67 33.75 -33.93
CA PHE A 446 12.58 34.38 -33.17
C PHE A 446 11.41 34.79 -34.07
N VAL A 447 11.67 35.40 -35.24
CA VAL A 447 10.63 35.78 -36.21
C VAL A 447 9.93 34.54 -36.77
N THR A 448 10.69 33.54 -37.23
CA THR A 448 10.14 32.32 -37.85
C THR A 448 9.25 31.52 -36.89
N GLN A 449 9.68 31.31 -35.63
CA GLN A 449 8.82 30.65 -34.65
C GLN A 449 7.63 31.51 -34.23
N ALA A 450 7.77 32.84 -34.21
CA ALA A 450 6.64 33.73 -33.93
C ALA A 450 5.58 33.63 -35.03
N GLU A 451 5.96 33.69 -36.31
CA GLU A 451 5.03 33.52 -37.44
C GLU A 451 4.31 32.16 -37.40
N GLN A 452 5.05 31.07 -37.16
CA GLN A 452 4.49 29.72 -37.01
C GLN A 452 3.46 29.61 -35.87
N GLN A 453 3.66 30.37 -34.78
CA GLN A 453 2.75 30.41 -33.62
C GLN A 453 1.73 31.57 -33.67
N GLN A 454 1.60 32.28 -34.81
CA GLN A 454 0.71 33.44 -35.00
C GLN A 454 0.98 34.63 -34.04
N ILE A 455 2.25 34.81 -33.67
CA ILE A 455 2.76 35.87 -32.80
C ILE A 455 3.37 36.98 -33.67
N GLU A 456 2.87 38.21 -33.51
CA GLU A 456 3.34 39.42 -34.20
C GLU A 456 4.51 40.04 -33.43
N LEU A 457 5.76 39.77 -33.80
CA LEU A 457 6.95 40.45 -33.25
C LEU A 457 7.23 41.74 -34.02
N LEU A 458 7.33 42.86 -33.30
CA LEU A 458 7.66 44.18 -33.82
C LEU A 458 9.04 44.62 -33.32
N GLU A 459 9.84 45.22 -34.19
CA GLU A 459 11.16 45.75 -33.83
C GLU A 459 11.04 47.13 -33.17
N ILE A 460 11.74 47.32 -32.04
CA ILE A 460 11.78 48.58 -31.29
C ILE A 460 13.03 49.37 -31.70
N PRO A 461 12.91 50.66 -32.11
CA PRO A 461 14.06 51.52 -32.39
C PRO A 461 15.02 51.63 -31.19
N GLU A 462 16.33 51.65 -31.45
CA GLU A 462 17.39 51.51 -30.43
C GLU A 462 17.28 52.45 -29.23
N HIS A 463 16.67 53.63 -29.40
CA HIS A 463 16.55 54.68 -28.38
C HIS A 463 15.16 54.79 -27.73
N SER A 464 14.24 53.87 -28.05
CA SER A 464 12.90 53.83 -27.43
C SER A 464 12.90 52.98 -26.15
N ASP A 465 12.38 53.54 -25.06
CA ASP A 465 12.14 52.81 -23.80
C ASP A 465 10.87 51.96 -23.93
N ILE A 466 10.92 50.71 -23.47
CA ILE A 466 9.77 49.80 -23.42
C ILE A 466 8.60 50.37 -22.62
N LYS A 467 8.86 51.26 -21.65
CA LYS A 467 7.86 52.04 -20.89
C LYS A 467 7.05 53.03 -21.72
N GLN A 468 7.54 53.40 -22.91
CA GLN A 468 6.82 54.26 -23.87
C GLN A 468 5.84 53.44 -24.75
N ILE A 469 6.01 52.11 -24.78
CA ILE A 469 5.33 51.20 -25.71
C ILE A 469 4.32 50.32 -24.96
N ALA A 470 4.69 49.82 -23.78
CA ALA A 470 3.85 49.09 -22.84
C ALA A 470 3.52 49.95 -21.62
N GLN A 471 2.24 49.96 -21.22
CA GLN A 471 1.80 50.56 -19.96
C GLN A 471 1.89 49.51 -18.83
N PRO A 472 2.07 49.93 -17.56
CA PRO A 472 2.04 49.02 -16.40
C PRO A 472 0.82 48.08 -16.42
N GLY A 473 1.01 46.82 -16.02
CA GLY A 473 -0.03 45.79 -16.08
C GLY A 473 -0.43 45.29 -17.48
N ALA A 474 0.09 45.86 -18.58
CA ALA A 474 -0.15 45.31 -19.92
C ALA A 474 0.73 44.07 -20.17
N ALA A 475 0.13 42.98 -20.67
CA ALA A 475 0.86 41.75 -20.95
C ALA A 475 1.74 41.87 -22.22
N TYR A 476 2.99 41.42 -22.13
CA TYR A 476 3.95 41.47 -23.23
C TYR A 476 5.03 40.37 -23.16
N PHE A 477 5.69 40.15 -24.29
CA PHE A 477 6.97 39.46 -24.39
C PHE A 477 7.96 40.38 -25.12
N TYR A 478 9.23 40.41 -24.68
CA TYR A 478 10.31 41.02 -25.47
C TYR A 478 11.59 40.20 -25.35
N VAL A 479 12.40 40.29 -26.40
CA VAL A 479 13.77 39.78 -26.47
C VAL A 479 14.72 40.91 -26.89
N GLU A 480 15.92 40.92 -26.33
CA GLU A 480 16.98 41.90 -26.56
C GLU A 480 18.29 41.16 -26.88
N LEU A 481 18.87 41.47 -28.05
CA LEU A 481 20.00 40.73 -28.63
C LEU A 481 21.37 41.25 -28.13
N ASP A 482 22.47 40.63 -28.59
CA ASP A 482 23.83 41.02 -28.24
C ASP A 482 24.33 42.28 -28.99
N THR A 483 23.67 42.63 -30.10
CA THR A 483 23.75 43.91 -30.82
C THR A 483 23.08 45.07 -30.07
N GLY A 484 22.03 44.79 -29.30
CA GLY A 484 21.16 45.79 -28.66
C GLY A 484 19.78 45.94 -29.31
N GLU A 485 19.55 45.30 -30.45
CA GLU A 485 18.24 45.18 -31.11
C GLU A 485 17.20 44.54 -30.19
N LYS A 486 15.93 44.95 -30.33
CA LYS A 486 14.82 44.56 -29.46
C LYS A 486 13.59 44.17 -30.28
N LEU A 487 13.10 42.95 -30.08
CA LEU A 487 11.82 42.49 -30.64
C LEU A 487 10.77 42.41 -29.54
N PHE A 488 9.54 42.84 -29.82
CA PHE A 488 8.47 42.99 -28.84
C PHE A 488 7.11 42.52 -29.38
N HIS A 489 6.35 41.81 -28.54
CA HIS A 489 4.98 41.40 -28.82
C HIS A 489 4.04 41.79 -27.68
N ARG A 490 2.90 42.42 -28.01
CA ARG A 490 1.84 42.78 -27.05
C ARG A 490 0.81 41.65 -26.96
N ILE A 491 0.81 40.93 -25.85
CA ILE A 491 0.03 39.70 -25.68
C ILE A 491 -1.45 40.03 -25.52
N LYS A 492 -2.26 39.66 -26.52
CA LYS A 492 -3.71 39.90 -26.56
C LYS A 492 -4.49 38.77 -25.85
N LYS A 493 -4.25 37.50 -26.22
CA LYS A 493 -4.72 36.25 -25.56
C LYS A 493 -3.70 35.13 -25.84
N ASN A 494 -3.75 34.04 -25.07
CA ASN A 494 -3.03 32.76 -25.27
C ASN A 494 -1.60 32.86 -25.82
N PHE A 495 -0.62 33.25 -24.99
CA PHE A 495 0.81 33.22 -25.33
C PHE A 495 1.51 31.99 -24.69
N PRO A 496 2.33 31.22 -25.43
CA PRO A 496 3.06 30.06 -24.90
C PRO A 496 4.04 30.43 -23.78
N LEU A 497 4.05 29.65 -22.70
CA LEU A 497 4.80 30.03 -21.50
C LEU A 497 6.31 29.86 -21.64
N GLN A 498 6.79 28.91 -22.46
CA GLN A 498 8.21 28.66 -22.64
C GLN A 498 8.79 29.27 -23.93
N PHE A 499 8.03 30.05 -24.72
CA PHE A 499 8.43 30.58 -26.06
C PHE A 499 9.90 31.03 -26.17
N GLY A 500 10.36 31.94 -25.31
CA GLY A 500 11.76 32.41 -25.34
C GLY A 500 12.82 31.32 -25.05
N ARG A 501 12.44 30.24 -24.38
CA ARG A 501 13.25 29.02 -24.20
C ARG A 501 13.06 28.01 -25.33
N GLU A 502 11.86 27.92 -25.93
CA GLU A 502 11.57 27.07 -27.11
C GLU A 502 12.43 27.51 -28.31
N VAL A 503 12.47 28.81 -28.60
CA VAL A 503 13.31 29.38 -29.68
C VAL A 503 14.79 29.08 -29.45
N LEU A 504 15.30 29.38 -28.25
CA LEU A 504 16.72 29.22 -27.93
C LEU A 504 17.15 27.76 -27.74
N ALA A 505 16.26 26.85 -27.36
CA ALA A 505 16.54 25.41 -27.25
C ALA A 505 16.52 24.69 -28.60
N SER A 506 15.97 25.32 -29.64
CA SER A 506 15.80 24.72 -30.98
C SER A 506 17.13 24.29 -31.62
N GLU A 507 17.01 23.37 -32.60
CA GLU A 507 18.13 22.84 -33.38
C GLU A 507 19.00 23.93 -34.02
N ALA A 508 18.39 25.03 -34.46
CA ALA A 508 19.08 26.15 -35.08
C ALA A 508 20.02 26.92 -34.14
N ILE A 509 19.77 26.92 -32.82
CA ILE A 509 20.46 27.81 -31.87
C ILE A 509 21.34 27.04 -30.87
N LEU A 510 20.77 26.15 -30.06
CA LEU A 510 21.52 25.34 -29.07
C LEU A 510 21.44 23.82 -29.32
N ASN A 511 20.44 23.35 -30.07
CA ASN A 511 20.14 21.93 -30.32
C ASN A 511 20.02 21.10 -29.02
N ILE A 512 19.04 21.47 -28.20
CA ILE A 512 18.71 20.85 -26.90
C ILE A 512 17.18 20.89 -26.64
N PRO A 513 16.32 20.42 -27.57
CA PRO A 513 14.87 20.59 -27.50
C PRO A 513 14.25 20.06 -26.20
N ASP A 514 14.82 19.00 -25.62
CA ASP A 514 14.36 18.41 -24.35
C ASP A 514 14.46 19.38 -23.15
N LYS A 515 15.34 20.39 -23.23
CA LYS A 515 15.48 21.43 -22.19
C LYS A 515 14.47 22.59 -22.36
N SER A 516 13.64 22.59 -23.40
CA SER A 516 12.66 23.67 -23.71
C SER A 516 11.58 23.88 -22.63
N ASP A 517 11.25 22.86 -21.85
CA ASP A 517 10.48 22.99 -20.59
C ASP A 517 11.36 22.65 -19.38
N TRP A 518 11.67 23.65 -18.56
CA TRP A 518 12.53 23.49 -17.38
C TRP A 518 12.01 22.46 -16.35
N ARG A 519 10.71 22.10 -16.39
CA ARG A 519 10.11 21.07 -15.53
C ARG A 519 10.45 19.64 -15.94
N GLN A 520 10.91 19.44 -17.17
CA GLN A 520 11.19 18.11 -17.74
C GLN A 520 12.68 17.74 -17.61
N CYS A 521 13.54 18.72 -17.29
CA CYS A 521 14.93 18.53 -16.88
C CYS A 521 15.03 17.78 -15.53
N GLN A 522 14.95 16.45 -15.55
CA GLN A 522 15.15 15.61 -14.37
C GLN A 522 16.63 15.27 -14.16
N GLU A 523 17.11 15.43 -12.93
CA GLU A 523 18.37 14.84 -12.47
C GLU A 523 18.18 13.35 -12.18
N LEU A 524 19.23 12.55 -12.40
CA LEU A 524 19.21 11.13 -12.06
C LEU A 524 19.39 10.96 -10.53
N ASP A 525 18.33 10.63 -9.80
CA ASP A 525 18.34 10.32 -8.35
C ASP A 525 19.02 8.96 -8.03
N VAL A 526 20.18 8.71 -8.64
CA VAL A 526 21.00 7.50 -8.48
C VAL A 526 22.04 7.74 -7.40
N LYS A 527 21.71 7.35 -6.17
CA LYS A 527 22.60 7.50 -5.02
C LYS A 527 23.66 6.40 -5.02
N ILE A 528 24.92 6.81 -5.04
CA ILE A 528 26.10 5.94 -4.92
C ILE A 528 26.94 6.35 -3.71
N ALA A 529 27.67 5.41 -3.12
CA ALA A 529 28.65 5.68 -2.09
C ALA A 529 30.06 5.75 -2.73
N ILE A 530 30.84 6.78 -2.42
CA ILE A 530 32.19 6.96 -2.97
C ILE A 530 33.21 6.95 -1.83
N LYS A 531 34.10 5.94 -1.81
CA LYS A 531 35.27 5.92 -0.93
C LYS A 531 36.39 6.72 -1.59
N SER A 532 36.89 7.74 -0.89
CA SER A 532 37.93 8.66 -1.36
C SER A 532 39.04 8.74 -0.32
N CYS A 533 40.30 8.66 -0.75
CA CYS A 533 41.45 8.86 0.13
C CYS A 533 41.84 10.34 0.15
N ARG A 534 41.92 10.95 1.34
CA ARG A 534 42.20 12.38 1.53
C ARG A 534 43.63 12.70 1.97
N VAL A 535 44.50 11.69 2.10
CA VAL A 535 45.86 11.81 2.62
C VAL A 535 46.83 11.18 1.62
N GLU A 536 48.07 11.64 1.56
CA GLU A 536 49.11 10.97 0.77
C GLU A 536 49.36 9.55 1.32
N LEU A 537 49.28 8.55 0.44
CA LEU A 537 49.51 7.15 0.81
C LEU A 537 50.97 6.77 0.60
N SER A 538 51.58 6.16 1.62
CA SER A 538 52.82 5.41 1.46
C SER A 538 52.63 4.29 0.43
N THR A 539 53.69 3.87 -0.25
CA THR A 539 53.66 2.84 -1.32
C THR A 539 52.86 1.60 -0.90
N LYS A 540 53.15 1.03 0.27
CA LYS A 540 52.44 -0.12 0.84
C LYS A 540 50.93 0.11 1.09
N ASN A 541 50.52 1.35 1.34
CA ASN A 541 49.10 1.68 1.49
C ASN A 541 48.42 2.01 0.14
N ARG A 542 49.16 2.55 -0.84
CA ARG A 542 48.72 2.70 -2.23
C ARG A 542 48.44 1.34 -2.86
N GLU A 543 49.34 0.37 -2.66
CA GLU A 543 49.16 -1.04 -3.05
C GLU A 543 47.89 -1.65 -2.44
N ARG A 544 47.68 -1.48 -1.12
CA ARG A 544 46.46 -1.93 -0.42
C ARG A 544 45.18 -1.31 -0.99
N TRP A 545 45.18 -0.01 -1.27
CA TRP A 545 44.01 0.70 -1.84
C TRP A 545 43.65 0.16 -3.23
N CYS A 546 44.66 -0.04 -4.10
CA CYS A 546 44.44 -0.62 -5.43
C CYS A 546 43.95 -2.08 -5.34
N HIS A 547 44.47 -2.85 -4.37
CA HIS A 547 44.05 -4.23 -4.13
C HIS A 547 42.62 -4.32 -3.57
N GLU A 548 42.20 -3.40 -2.67
CA GLU A 548 40.80 -3.32 -2.22
C GLU A 548 39.87 -3.09 -3.41
N ILE A 549 40.19 -2.15 -4.30
CA ILE A 549 39.38 -1.87 -5.50
C ILE A 549 39.33 -3.08 -6.44
N GLN A 550 40.46 -3.78 -6.63
CA GLN A 550 40.51 -5.00 -7.44
C GLN A 550 39.63 -6.13 -6.85
N ILE A 551 39.66 -6.32 -5.52
CA ILE A 551 38.79 -7.28 -4.82
C ILE A 551 37.32 -6.86 -4.97
N MET A 552 36.98 -5.61 -4.67
CA MET A 552 35.60 -5.10 -4.74
C MET A 552 35.00 -5.19 -6.15
N LYS A 553 35.81 -5.02 -7.22
CA LYS A 553 35.37 -5.23 -8.61
C LYS A 553 35.22 -6.71 -9.01
N LYS A 554 35.86 -7.66 -8.32
CA LYS A 554 35.72 -9.12 -8.53
C LYS A 554 34.44 -9.68 -7.90
N LEU A 555 33.94 -9.06 -6.82
CA LEU A 555 32.85 -9.59 -5.99
C LEU A 555 31.46 -9.17 -6.49
N ASN A 556 30.53 -10.13 -6.48
CA ASN A 556 29.14 -9.93 -6.87
C ASN A 556 28.24 -10.91 -6.10
N HIS A 557 27.71 -10.48 -4.96
CA HIS A 557 26.84 -11.29 -4.10
C HIS A 557 25.83 -10.42 -3.35
N ALA A 558 24.64 -10.95 -3.03
CA ALA A 558 23.54 -10.17 -2.44
C ALA A 558 23.89 -9.57 -1.07
N ASN A 559 24.77 -10.22 -0.30
CA ASN A 559 25.17 -9.84 1.05
C ASN A 559 26.59 -9.23 1.13
N VAL A 560 27.15 -8.80 0.00
CA VAL A 560 28.36 -7.96 -0.06
C VAL A 560 27.97 -6.69 -0.83
N VAL A 561 28.52 -5.54 -0.45
CA VAL A 561 28.30 -4.30 -1.21
C VAL A 561 29.04 -4.38 -2.55
N LYS A 562 28.29 -4.17 -3.63
CA LYS A 562 28.79 -4.21 -5.00
C LYS A 562 29.55 -2.92 -5.33
N ALA A 563 30.70 -3.07 -5.98
CA ALA A 563 31.36 -1.97 -6.66
C ALA A 563 30.52 -1.47 -7.85
N CYS A 564 30.54 -0.15 -8.07
CA CYS A 564 30.00 0.53 -9.23
C CYS A 564 31.14 1.13 -10.05
N ASP A 565 30.86 1.47 -11.30
CA ASP A 565 31.74 2.35 -12.06
C ASP A 565 31.66 3.78 -11.52
N VAL A 566 32.78 4.51 -11.62
CA VAL A 566 32.86 5.91 -11.18
C VAL A 566 32.26 6.78 -12.30
N PRO A 567 31.34 7.72 -11.99
CA PRO A 567 30.81 8.66 -12.98
C PRO A 567 31.93 9.41 -13.69
N GLU A 568 31.74 9.71 -14.98
CA GLU A 568 32.80 10.29 -15.83
C GLU A 568 33.25 11.67 -15.31
N GLU A 569 32.32 12.45 -14.76
CA GLU A 569 32.54 13.74 -14.10
C GLU A 569 33.39 13.64 -12.82
N LEU A 570 33.50 12.45 -12.24
CA LEU A 570 34.26 12.14 -11.03
C LEU A 570 35.46 11.21 -11.30
N ASN A 571 35.76 10.90 -12.57
CA ASN A 571 36.82 9.97 -12.96
C ASN A 571 38.21 10.61 -12.95
N PHE A 572 38.57 11.24 -11.83
CA PHE A 572 39.89 11.84 -11.57
C PHE A 572 40.60 11.14 -10.40
N LEU A 573 41.93 11.19 -10.40
CA LEU A 573 42.75 10.67 -9.31
C LEU A 573 42.86 11.70 -8.18
N ILE A 574 42.82 11.23 -6.93
CA ILE A 574 43.16 12.03 -5.75
C ILE A 574 44.42 11.41 -5.16
N ASN A 575 45.49 12.21 -4.99
CA ASN A 575 46.80 11.75 -4.50
C ASN A 575 47.35 10.52 -5.25
N ASP A 576 47.14 10.47 -6.57
CA ASP A 576 47.44 9.36 -7.49
C ASP A 576 46.77 8.01 -7.15
N VAL A 577 45.61 8.02 -6.47
CA VAL A 577 44.74 6.83 -6.36
C VAL A 577 43.34 7.06 -6.96
N PRO A 578 42.75 6.02 -7.58
CA PRO A 578 41.39 6.09 -8.10
C PRO A 578 40.34 6.04 -6.99
N LEU A 579 39.16 6.59 -7.26
CA LEU A 579 37.98 6.47 -6.40
C LEU A 579 37.38 5.06 -6.43
N LEU A 580 36.69 4.68 -5.36
CA LEU A 580 35.86 3.47 -5.31
C LEU A 580 34.38 3.87 -5.18
N ALA A 581 33.64 3.78 -6.28
CA ALA A 581 32.18 3.89 -6.28
C ALA A 581 31.54 2.55 -5.91
N MET A 582 30.42 2.59 -5.18
CA MET A 582 29.68 1.45 -4.65
C MET A 582 28.17 1.75 -4.61
N GLU A 583 27.33 0.71 -4.51
CA GLU A 583 25.91 0.89 -4.21
C GLU A 583 25.72 1.61 -2.86
N TYR A 584 24.79 2.57 -2.79
CA TYR A 584 24.43 3.25 -1.55
C TYR A 584 23.43 2.42 -0.74
N CYS A 585 23.71 2.17 0.54
CA CYS A 585 22.83 1.45 1.46
C CYS A 585 22.14 2.41 2.44
N SER A 586 20.84 2.67 2.24
CA SER A 586 20.10 3.74 2.90
C SER A 586 19.69 3.46 4.36
N GLY A 587 19.76 2.21 4.83
CA GLY A 587 19.49 1.86 6.22
C GLY A 587 20.58 2.32 7.20
N GLY A 588 21.77 2.66 6.69
CA GLY A 588 22.97 2.90 7.50
C GLY A 588 23.63 1.58 7.94
N ASP A 589 24.40 1.65 9.03
CA ASP A 589 25.20 0.57 9.58
C ASP A 589 24.52 -0.18 10.75
N LEU A 590 25.01 -1.37 11.08
CA LEU A 590 24.48 -2.20 12.16
C LEU A 590 24.79 -1.62 13.54
N ARG A 591 25.89 -0.84 13.72
CA ARG A 591 26.13 -0.12 14.98
C ARG A 591 25.03 0.91 15.24
N LYS A 592 24.54 1.63 14.23
CA LYS A 592 23.38 2.54 14.31
C LYS A 592 22.11 1.79 14.73
N LEU A 593 21.90 0.55 14.27
CA LEU A 593 20.78 -0.29 14.70
C LEU A 593 20.94 -0.78 16.16
N LEU A 594 22.12 -1.26 16.56
CA LEU A 594 22.40 -1.74 17.92
C LEU A 594 22.39 -0.61 18.96
N ASN A 595 22.78 0.60 18.57
CA ASN A 595 22.78 1.77 19.46
C ASN A 595 21.37 2.28 19.82
N LYS A 596 20.34 1.89 19.04
CA LYS A 596 18.96 2.31 19.27
C LYS A 596 18.46 1.87 20.67
N PRO A 597 17.81 2.74 21.45
CA PRO A 597 17.35 2.41 22.81
C PRO A 597 16.44 1.19 22.90
N GLU A 598 15.55 0.98 21.93
CA GLU A 598 14.66 -0.19 21.89
C GLU A 598 15.41 -1.53 21.78
N ASN A 599 16.66 -1.51 21.30
CA ASN A 599 17.52 -2.68 21.11
C ASN A 599 18.57 -2.86 22.23
N CYS A 600 18.42 -2.14 23.35
CA CYS A 600 19.43 -2.10 24.42
C CYS A 600 19.67 -3.43 25.16
N CYS A 601 18.78 -4.41 24.99
CA CYS A 601 18.92 -5.79 25.45
C CYS A 601 18.80 -6.79 24.30
N GLY A 602 19.35 -6.42 23.13
CA GLY A 602 19.32 -7.23 21.90
C GLY A 602 18.30 -6.76 20.88
N LEU A 603 18.48 -7.23 19.65
CA LEU A 603 17.53 -7.09 18.54
C LEU A 603 16.36 -8.09 18.72
N LYS A 604 15.36 -8.03 17.85
CA LYS A 604 14.28 -9.03 17.78
C LYS A 604 14.76 -10.30 17.06
N GLU A 605 14.17 -11.46 17.38
CA GLU A 605 14.57 -12.77 16.81
C GLU A 605 14.65 -12.74 15.27
N SER A 606 13.62 -12.22 14.61
CA SER A 606 13.55 -12.06 13.15
C SER A 606 14.69 -11.22 12.56
N GLN A 607 15.20 -10.24 13.31
CA GLN A 607 16.37 -9.45 12.91
C GLN A 607 17.66 -10.25 13.10
N ILE A 608 17.79 -10.95 14.24
CA ILE A 608 18.94 -11.81 14.56
C ILE A 608 19.08 -12.92 13.52
N LEU A 609 17.99 -13.62 13.19
CA LEU A 609 17.98 -14.69 12.19
C LEU A 609 18.20 -14.15 10.77
N SER A 610 17.65 -12.98 10.41
CA SER A 610 17.93 -12.39 9.09
C SER A 610 19.39 -11.98 8.97
N LEU A 611 20.00 -11.42 10.03
CA LEU A 611 21.42 -11.09 10.08
C LEU A 611 22.30 -12.35 10.01
N LEU A 612 21.94 -13.41 10.76
CA LEU A 612 22.64 -14.69 10.74
C LEU A 612 22.64 -15.30 9.33
N SER A 613 21.49 -15.27 8.64
CA SER A 613 21.34 -15.73 7.26
C SER A 613 22.13 -14.87 6.27
N ASP A 614 21.94 -13.54 6.32
CA ASP A 614 22.54 -12.60 5.38
C ASP A 614 24.08 -12.59 5.51
N ILE A 615 24.60 -12.39 6.72
CA ILE A 615 26.05 -12.26 6.96
C ILE A 615 26.76 -13.62 6.95
N GLY A 616 26.09 -14.70 7.38
CA GLY A 616 26.61 -16.05 7.19
C GLY A 616 26.81 -16.41 5.72
N SER A 617 25.86 -16.03 4.85
CA SER A 617 25.99 -16.16 3.40
C SER A 617 27.11 -15.27 2.83
N GLY A 618 27.19 -14.01 3.28
CA GLY A 618 28.26 -13.08 2.87
C GLY A 618 29.67 -13.56 3.19
N ILE A 619 29.90 -14.06 4.41
CA ILE A 619 31.20 -14.61 4.84
C ILE A 619 31.55 -15.87 4.05
N ARG A 620 30.58 -16.78 3.89
CA ARG A 620 30.75 -18.01 3.09
C ARG A 620 31.21 -17.67 1.66
N TYR A 621 30.55 -16.73 1.00
CA TYR A 621 30.92 -16.28 -0.35
C TYR A 621 32.32 -15.66 -0.43
N LEU A 622 32.74 -14.84 0.57
CA LEU A 622 34.09 -14.30 0.63
C LEU A 622 35.14 -15.42 0.77
N HIS A 623 34.88 -16.39 1.66
CA HIS A 623 35.79 -17.52 1.91
C HIS A 623 35.88 -18.47 0.72
N GLU A 624 34.78 -18.72 0.00
CA GLU A 624 34.77 -19.44 -1.29
C GLU A 624 35.60 -18.72 -2.37
N ASN A 625 35.59 -17.38 -2.37
CA ASN A 625 36.44 -16.55 -3.22
C ASN A 625 37.87 -16.34 -2.66
N LYS A 626 38.24 -17.08 -1.61
CA LYS A 626 39.55 -17.09 -0.92
C LYS A 626 39.94 -15.77 -0.24
N ILE A 627 38.95 -14.95 0.13
CA ILE A 627 39.12 -13.64 0.75
C ILE A 627 38.75 -13.72 2.23
N ILE A 628 39.69 -13.41 3.12
CA ILE A 628 39.45 -13.26 4.57
C ILE A 628 39.27 -11.77 4.89
N HIS A 629 38.24 -11.41 5.66
CA HIS A 629 37.86 -10.02 5.92
C HIS A 629 38.68 -9.34 7.02
N ARG A 630 38.93 -10.03 8.14
CA ARG A 630 39.78 -9.66 9.28
C ARG A 630 39.31 -8.49 10.15
N ASP A 631 38.48 -7.58 9.65
CA ASP A 631 37.85 -6.48 10.42
C ASP A 631 36.31 -6.49 10.32
N LEU A 632 35.69 -7.65 10.58
CA LEU A 632 34.23 -7.76 10.69
C LEU A 632 33.75 -7.18 12.02
N LYS A 633 32.82 -6.23 11.96
CA LYS A 633 32.27 -5.48 13.10
C LYS A 633 30.95 -4.82 12.69
N PRO A 634 30.07 -4.39 13.62
CA PRO A 634 28.79 -3.79 13.29
C PRO A 634 28.88 -2.49 12.46
N GLU A 635 29.98 -1.76 12.54
CA GLU A 635 30.25 -0.59 11.69
C GLU A 635 30.50 -0.97 10.23
N ASN A 636 30.96 -2.20 9.96
CA ASN A 636 31.27 -2.73 8.62
C ASN A 636 30.14 -3.63 8.05
N ILE A 637 28.96 -3.63 8.68
CA ILE A 637 27.74 -4.24 8.17
C ILE A 637 26.72 -3.14 7.88
N VAL A 638 26.34 -2.95 6.62
CA VAL A 638 25.32 -1.98 6.19
C VAL A 638 23.99 -2.66 5.88
N LEU A 639 22.91 -1.88 5.96
CA LEU A 639 21.54 -2.33 5.82
C LEU A 639 20.89 -1.63 4.63
N GLN A 640 20.22 -2.39 3.77
CA GLN A 640 19.46 -1.87 2.63
C GLN A 640 18.05 -2.44 2.63
N ASP A 641 17.03 -1.59 2.44
CA ASP A 641 15.68 -2.08 2.14
C ASP A 641 15.60 -2.55 0.68
N VAL A 642 15.35 -3.85 0.49
CA VAL A 642 15.08 -4.47 -0.80
C VAL A 642 13.67 -5.06 -0.78
N GLY A 643 12.68 -4.21 -1.07
CA GLY A 643 11.28 -4.62 -1.20
C GLY A 643 10.62 -5.05 0.11
N GLY A 644 10.85 -4.28 1.19
CA GLY A 644 10.36 -4.58 2.53
C GLY A 644 11.12 -5.71 3.21
N LYS A 645 12.31 -6.10 2.71
CA LYS A 645 13.30 -6.87 3.49
C LYS A 645 14.51 -5.97 3.73
N ILE A 646 14.87 -5.80 4.99
CA ILE A 646 16.19 -5.30 5.36
C ILE A 646 17.21 -6.40 5.06
N MET A 647 18.04 -6.16 4.04
CA MET A 647 19.18 -6.98 3.66
C MET A 647 20.43 -6.47 4.36
N HIS A 648 21.17 -7.35 5.04
CA HIS A 648 22.48 -7.01 5.61
C HIS A 648 23.57 -7.30 4.57
N LYS A 649 24.53 -6.37 4.42
CA LYS A 649 25.65 -6.43 3.48
C LYS A 649 26.97 -6.09 4.15
N ILE A 650 28.03 -6.79 3.78
CA ILE A 650 29.41 -6.56 4.23
C ILE A 650 30.05 -5.41 3.41
N ILE A 651 30.80 -4.52 4.08
CA ILE A 651 31.61 -3.42 3.48
C ILE A 651 33.04 -3.40 4.01
N ASP A 652 33.89 -2.56 3.41
CA ASP A 652 35.25 -2.19 3.87
C ASP A 652 36.27 -3.34 3.84
N LEU A 653 36.54 -3.84 2.63
CA LEU A 653 37.57 -4.85 2.37
C LEU A 653 39.00 -4.28 2.36
N GLY A 654 39.22 -3.06 2.87
CA GLY A 654 40.56 -2.44 2.99
C GLY A 654 41.54 -3.20 3.89
N TYR A 655 41.02 -4.07 4.77
CA TYR A 655 41.81 -5.02 5.56
C TYR A 655 41.73 -6.46 5.05
N ALA A 656 41.12 -6.74 3.89
CA ALA A 656 41.03 -8.10 3.37
C ALA A 656 42.40 -8.68 2.93
N LYS A 657 42.45 -9.99 2.67
CA LYS A 657 43.60 -10.66 2.01
C LYS A 657 43.14 -11.90 1.25
N ASP A 658 43.72 -12.10 0.05
CA ASP A 658 43.64 -13.35 -0.71
C ASP A 658 44.57 -14.43 -0.11
N VAL A 659 44.07 -15.67 0.00
CA VAL A 659 44.76 -16.81 0.61
C VAL A 659 45.74 -17.51 -0.35
N ASP A 660 45.61 -17.35 -1.67
CA ASP A 660 46.37 -18.16 -2.65
C ASP A 660 47.90 -17.95 -2.62
N GLN A 661 48.41 -16.87 -2.03
CA GLN A 661 49.86 -16.65 -1.85
C GLN A 661 50.45 -17.41 -0.65
N GLY A 662 50.05 -18.68 -0.42
CA GLY A 662 50.76 -19.69 0.39
C GLY A 662 51.16 -19.30 1.83
N SER A 663 50.58 -18.25 2.41
CA SER A 663 51.14 -17.56 3.58
C SER A 663 50.14 -17.43 4.72
N LEU A 664 50.44 -18.18 5.78
CA LEU A 664 49.98 -17.93 7.14
C LEU A 664 50.08 -16.43 7.44
N CYS A 665 49.00 -15.83 7.89
CA CYS A 665 48.94 -14.38 8.04
C CYS A 665 49.55 -13.94 9.37
N THR A 666 50.27 -12.81 9.37
CA THR A 666 51.05 -12.31 10.52
C THR A 666 50.86 -10.82 10.81
N SER A 667 49.99 -10.13 10.05
CA SER A 667 49.76 -8.69 10.23
C SER A 667 48.67 -8.42 11.28
N PHE A 668 49.03 -7.67 12.33
CA PHE A 668 48.10 -7.07 13.29
C PHE A 668 47.28 -5.95 12.63
N VAL A 669 46.00 -6.22 12.35
CA VAL A 669 45.03 -5.29 11.74
C VAL A 669 43.63 -5.58 12.29
N GLY A 670 42.76 -4.58 12.30
CA GLY A 670 41.36 -4.72 12.70
C GLY A 670 41.02 -4.12 14.08
N THR A 671 39.73 -4.12 14.39
CA THR A 671 39.17 -3.43 15.56
C THR A 671 39.24 -4.31 16.80
N LEU A 672 40.07 -3.90 17.78
CA LEU A 672 40.43 -4.63 19.02
C LEU A 672 39.24 -5.28 19.77
N GLN A 673 38.03 -4.77 19.61
CA GLN A 673 36.82 -5.18 20.33
C GLN A 673 36.09 -6.38 19.69
N TYR A 674 36.46 -6.77 18.46
CA TYR A 674 35.93 -7.93 17.70
C TYR A 674 37.05 -8.87 17.22
N LEU A 675 38.29 -8.57 17.60
CA LEU A 675 39.49 -9.23 17.11
C LEU A 675 39.66 -10.62 17.72
N ALA A 676 40.08 -11.59 16.91
CA ALA A 676 40.30 -12.97 17.37
C ALA A 676 41.58 -13.09 18.25
N PRO A 677 41.60 -13.97 19.28
CA PRO A 677 42.71 -14.09 20.23
C PRO A 677 44.11 -14.25 19.62
N GLU A 678 44.23 -15.03 18.55
CA GLU A 678 45.49 -15.35 17.87
C GLU A 678 46.16 -14.13 17.20
N LEU A 679 45.37 -13.10 16.86
CA LEU A 679 45.89 -11.84 16.31
C LEU A 679 46.66 -11.05 17.37
N PHE A 680 46.23 -11.08 18.64
CA PHE A 680 46.98 -10.48 19.75
C PHE A 680 48.30 -11.21 20.05
N GLU A 681 48.35 -12.51 19.77
CA GLU A 681 49.56 -13.32 19.96
C GLU A 681 50.54 -13.24 18.76
N ASN A 682 50.24 -12.40 17.74
CA ASN A 682 50.96 -12.30 16.46
C ASN A 682 51.22 -13.64 15.76
N LYS A 683 50.35 -14.63 16.01
CA LYS A 683 50.51 -15.99 15.48
C LYS A 683 50.00 -16.08 14.04
N PRO A 684 50.52 -17.06 13.26
CA PRO A 684 49.83 -17.63 12.12
C PRO A 684 48.31 -17.79 12.31
N TYR A 685 47.51 -17.09 11.51
CA TYR A 685 46.04 -17.20 11.54
C TYR A 685 45.45 -17.57 10.17
N THR A 686 44.19 -18.04 10.20
CA THR A 686 43.42 -18.57 9.07
C THR A 686 42.08 -17.83 8.93
N ALA A 687 41.17 -18.33 8.08
CA ALA A 687 39.82 -17.79 7.93
C ALA A 687 38.96 -17.84 9.21
N THR A 688 39.36 -18.61 10.24
CA THR A 688 38.61 -18.71 11.51
C THR A 688 38.64 -17.42 12.34
N VAL A 689 39.45 -16.41 11.97
CA VAL A 689 39.37 -15.06 12.57
C VAL A 689 38.00 -14.42 12.32
N ASP A 690 37.45 -14.58 11.11
CA ASP A 690 36.15 -14.02 10.73
C ASP A 690 35.01 -14.72 11.49
N TYR A 691 35.18 -15.99 11.88
CA TYR A 691 34.20 -16.73 12.70
C TYR A 691 34.09 -16.16 14.11
N TRP A 692 35.22 -15.77 14.73
CA TRP A 692 35.20 -15.11 16.04
C TRP A 692 34.52 -13.74 15.96
N SER A 693 34.87 -12.94 14.95
CA SER A 693 34.25 -11.64 14.71
C SER A 693 32.74 -11.75 14.43
N PHE A 694 32.30 -12.77 13.68
CA PHE A 694 30.88 -13.02 13.43
C PHE A 694 30.15 -13.53 14.70
N GLY A 695 30.73 -14.46 15.45
CA GLY A 695 30.17 -14.94 16.71
C GLY A 695 30.02 -13.84 17.77
N THR A 696 31.00 -12.93 17.86
CA THR A 696 30.94 -11.79 18.79
C THR A 696 29.89 -10.76 18.38
N MET A 697 29.71 -10.51 17.07
CA MET A 697 28.60 -9.70 16.55
C MET A 697 27.23 -10.34 16.80
N VAL A 698 27.04 -11.64 16.53
CA VAL A 698 25.76 -12.32 16.73
C VAL A 698 25.38 -12.35 18.21
N PHE A 699 26.33 -12.60 19.11
CA PHE A 699 26.09 -12.47 20.56
C PHE A 699 25.65 -11.05 20.93
N GLU A 700 26.31 -10.01 20.42
CA GLU A 700 25.94 -8.61 20.67
C GLU A 700 24.55 -8.27 20.11
N CYS A 701 24.16 -8.87 18.99
CA CYS A 701 22.80 -8.77 18.44
C CYS A 701 21.74 -9.48 19.30
N ILE A 702 22.11 -10.53 20.04
CA ILE A 702 21.20 -11.26 20.95
C ILE A 702 21.08 -10.57 22.32
N ALA A 703 22.19 -10.04 22.87
CA ALA A 703 22.25 -9.55 24.24
C ALA A 703 22.26 -8.00 24.37
N GLY A 704 22.55 -7.26 23.30
CA GLY A 704 22.77 -5.80 23.32
C GLY A 704 24.18 -5.38 23.78
N TYR A 705 25.05 -6.33 24.11
CA TYR A 705 26.44 -6.12 24.53
C TYR A 705 27.33 -7.32 24.16
N ARG A 706 28.64 -7.10 24.07
CA ARG A 706 29.61 -8.09 23.58
C ARG A 706 29.87 -9.22 24.60
N PRO A 707 30.25 -10.44 24.15
CA PRO A 707 30.35 -11.61 25.03
C PRO A 707 31.43 -11.54 26.11
N PHE A 708 32.50 -10.77 25.91
CA PHE A 708 33.68 -10.83 26.79
C PHE A 708 34.16 -9.43 27.18
N LEU A 709 33.88 -9.00 28.42
CA LEU A 709 34.52 -7.91 29.20
C LEU A 709 35.11 -6.72 28.40
N HIS A 710 34.39 -6.18 27.42
CA HIS A 710 34.93 -5.29 26.39
C HIS A 710 35.25 -3.85 26.86
N HIS A 711 35.07 -3.57 28.16
CA HIS A 711 35.46 -2.34 28.84
C HIS A 711 36.90 -2.39 29.38
N LEU A 712 37.50 -3.58 29.44
CA LEU A 712 38.87 -3.77 29.90
C LEU A 712 39.90 -3.46 28.80
N GLN A 713 41.10 -3.05 29.22
CA GLN A 713 42.22 -2.86 28.30
C GLN A 713 42.65 -4.20 27.65
N PRO A 714 43.09 -4.23 26.39
CA PRO A 714 43.29 -5.47 25.63
C PRO A 714 44.18 -6.51 26.30
N PHE A 715 45.24 -6.09 26.97
CA PHE A 715 46.13 -6.99 27.72
C PHE A 715 45.43 -7.65 28.92
N THR A 716 44.73 -6.85 29.74
CA THR A 716 43.94 -7.34 30.88
C THR A 716 42.75 -8.19 30.46
N TRP A 717 42.15 -7.86 29.31
CA TRP A 717 41.11 -8.66 28.66
C TRP A 717 41.66 -10.03 28.26
N HIS A 718 42.79 -10.09 27.54
CA HIS A 718 43.43 -11.34 27.11
C HIS A 718 43.73 -12.24 28.31
N GLU A 719 44.40 -11.72 29.34
CA GLU A 719 44.78 -12.48 30.54
C GLU A 719 43.59 -12.97 31.40
N LYS A 720 42.44 -12.28 31.35
CA LYS A 720 41.19 -12.76 31.96
C LYS A 720 40.51 -13.81 31.08
N ILE A 721 40.28 -13.52 29.80
CA ILE A 721 39.43 -14.33 28.91
C ILE A 721 40.13 -15.61 28.39
N LYS A 722 41.46 -15.63 28.33
CA LYS A 722 42.27 -16.83 28.00
C LYS A 722 42.04 -18.02 28.93
N LYS A 723 41.43 -17.77 30.10
CA LYS A 723 41.08 -18.78 31.12
C LYS A 723 39.68 -19.39 30.92
N LYS A 724 38.95 -18.98 29.86
CA LYS A 724 37.59 -19.48 29.59
C LYS A 724 37.59 -20.96 29.19
N ASP A 725 36.52 -21.66 29.54
CA ASP A 725 36.23 -23.00 28.99
C ASP A 725 36.02 -22.94 27.45
N PRO A 726 36.34 -24.00 26.68
CA PRO A 726 36.06 -24.05 25.24
C PRO A 726 34.60 -23.70 24.89
N LYS A 727 33.63 -24.17 25.68
CA LYS A 727 32.19 -23.88 25.55
C LYS A 727 31.73 -22.57 26.19
N CYS A 728 32.60 -21.82 26.84
CA CYS A 728 32.22 -20.52 27.40
C CYS A 728 31.95 -19.50 26.27
N ILE A 729 30.74 -18.97 26.20
CA ILE A 729 30.31 -17.97 25.21
C ILE A 729 30.13 -16.57 25.82
N PHE A 730 30.19 -16.44 27.15
CA PHE A 730 29.91 -15.20 27.86
C PHE A 730 30.78 -15.07 29.12
N ALA A 731 31.34 -13.88 29.35
CA ALA A 731 32.03 -13.52 30.59
C ALA A 731 31.67 -12.08 31.02
N CYS A 732 31.13 -11.95 32.24
CA CYS A 732 30.74 -10.67 32.83
C CYS A 732 31.41 -10.42 34.19
N GLU A 733 31.53 -9.14 34.54
CA GLU A 733 31.99 -8.68 35.85
C GLU A 733 30.75 -8.48 36.73
N GLU A 734 30.70 -9.15 37.88
CA GLU A 734 29.60 -9.07 38.83
C GLU A 734 29.67 -7.80 39.68
N MET A 735 28.64 -7.53 40.48
CA MET A 735 28.61 -6.39 41.40
C MET A 735 29.75 -6.41 42.43
N THR A 736 30.37 -7.58 42.67
CA THR A 736 31.56 -7.79 43.51
C THR A 736 32.89 -7.46 42.82
N GLY A 737 32.90 -7.26 41.50
CA GLY A 737 34.12 -7.18 40.69
C GLY A 737 34.71 -8.54 40.27
N GLU A 738 34.09 -9.65 40.66
CA GLU A 738 34.47 -10.99 40.23
C GLU A 738 34.01 -11.27 38.79
N VAL A 739 34.72 -12.16 38.08
CA VAL A 739 34.39 -12.51 36.69
C VAL A 739 33.67 -13.86 36.64
N ARG A 740 32.38 -13.84 36.30
CA ARG A 740 31.60 -15.05 36.01
C ARG A 740 31.73 -15.39 34.53
N PHE A 741 32.11 -16.63 34.25
CA PHE A 741 32.05 -17.24 32.92
C PHE A 741 30.76 -18.06 32.77
N SER A 742 30.23 -18.15 31.55
CA SER A 742 29.00 -18.88 31.22
C SER A 742 29.07 -19.52 29.83
N SER A 743 28.52 -20.72 29.71
CA SER A 743 28.30 -21.42 28.43
C SER A 743 26.89 -21.19 27.87
N HIS A 744 26.06 -20.43 28.60
CA HIS A 744 24.68 -20.09 28.27
C HIS A 744 24.49 -18.61 27.91
N LEU A 745 23.48 -18.33 27.09
CA LEU A 745 23.08 -16.99 26.68
C LEU A 745 22.51 -16.19 27.88
N PRO A 746 22.86 -14.91 28.02
CA PRO A 746 22.30 -14.07 29.08
C PRO A 746 20.81 -13.79 28.84
N GLN A 747 20.11 -13.47 29.94
CA GLN A 747 18.75 -12.92 29.92
C GLN A 747 18.77 -11.45 30.42
N PRO A 748 17.83 -10.61 29.98
CA PRO A 748 16.82 -10.87 28.94
C PRO A 748 17.44 -10.97 27.54
N ASN A 749 16.84 -11.78 26.67
CA ASN A 749 17.05 -11.75 25.21
C ASN A 749 15.75 -12.08 24.45
N SER A 750 15.73 -11.82 23.15
CA SER A 750 14.51 -11.93 22.32
C SER A 750 14.26 -13.30 21.67
N LEU A 751 15.12 -14.31 21.89
CA LEU A 751 15.01 -15.61 21.21
C LEU A 751 14.00 -16.52 21.91
N CYS A 752 13.20 -17.25 21.12
CA CYS A 752 12.35 -18.30 21.65
C CYS A 752 13.18 -19.48 22.19
N SER A 753 12.64 -20.19 23.18
CA SER A 753 13.33 -21.26 23.91
C SER A 753 13.86 -22.40 23.03
N LEU A 754 13.24 -22.63 21.86
CA LEU A 754 13.66 -23.64 20.89
C LEU A 754 14.89 -23.24 20.05
N ILE A 755 15.20 -21.94 19.97
CA ILE A 755 16.38 -21.42 19.28
C ILE A 755 17.55 -21.18 20.24
N VAL A 756 17.28 -20.93 21.53
CA VAL A 756 18.34 -20.69 22.54
C VAL A 756 19.37 -21.82 22.57
N GLU A 757 18.97 -23.09 22.74
CA GLU A 757 19.92 -24.21 22.81
C GLU A 757 20.79 -24.39 21.54
N PRO A 758 20.23 -24.45 20.30
CA PRO A 758 21.07 -24.58 19.12
C PRO A 758 21.89 -23.30 18.85
N MET A 759 21.42 -22.11 19.24
CA MET A 759 22.19 -20.86 19.15
C MET A 759 23.37 -20.84 20.14
N GLU A 760 23.20 -21.33 21.37
CA GLU A 760 24.30 -21.54 22.32
C GLU A 760 25.33 -22.50 21.75
N ASN A 761 24.91 -23.66 21.25
CA ASN A 761 25.80 -24.64 20.61
C ASN A 761 26.51 -24.07 19.37
N TRP A 762 25.88 -23.18 18.60
CA TRP A 762 26.51 -22.48 17.48
C TRP A 762 27.55 -21.46 17.96
N LEU A 763 27.19 -20.62 18.94
CA LEU A 763 28.11 -19.64 19.55
C LEU A 763 29.33 -20.32 20.20
N GLN A 764 29.17 -21.53 20.76
CA GLN A 764 30.28 -22.33 21.30
C GLN A 764 31.34 -22.67 20.23
N LEU A 765 30.92 -22.94 18.98
CA LEU A 765 31.86 -23.16 17.87
C LEU A 765 32.52 -21.87 17.38
N MET A 766 31.77 -20.76 17.36
CA MET A 766 32.25 -19.47 16.82
C MET A 766 33.13 -18.72 17.83
N LEU A 767 32.87 -18.86 19.13
CA LEU A 767 33.60 -18.23 20.23
C LEU A 767 34.59 -19.19 20.92
N ASN A 768 34.98 -20.30 20.26
CA ASN A 768 36.09 -21.12 20.75
C ASN A 768 37.40 -20.32 20.68
N TRP A 769 38.20 -20.38 21.74
CA TRP A 769 39.49 -19.69 21.80
C TRP A 769 40.50 -20.31 20.83
N ASP A 770 40.53 -21.64 20.72
CA ASP A 770 41.43 -22.37 19.83
C ASP A 770 41.07 -22.13 18.34
N PRO A 771 41.96 -21.50 17.55
CA PRO A 771 41.68 -21.16 16.15
C PRO A 771 41.63 -22.36 15.20
N GLN A 772 42.09 -23.55 15.63
CA GLN A 772 41.96 -24.80 14.86
C GLN A 772 40.63 -25.51 15.13
N GLN A 773 40.08 -25.37 16.34
CA GLN A 773 38.78 -25.96 16.71
C GLN A 773 37.60 -25.03 16.41
N ARG A 774 37.83 -23.72 16.27
CA ARG A 774 36.79 -22.72 15.99
C ARG A 774 36.13 -22.96 14.63
N GLY A 775 34.80 -22.98 14.61
CA GLY A 775 33.98 -23.42 13.48
C GLY A 775 33.64 -24.92 13.49
N GLY A 776 34.32 -25.73 14.31
CA GLY A 776 34.13 -27.17 14.39
C GLY A 776 34.69 -27.96 13.20
N PRO A 777 34.52 -29.29 13.18
CA PRO A 777 35.02 -30.15 12.10
C PRO A 777 34.37 -29.81 10.76
N VAL A 778 35.11 -30.02 9.67
CA VAL A 778 34.60 -29.91 8.29
C VAL A 778 33.92 -31.21 7.90
N ASP A 779 32.67 -31.12 7.45
CA ASP A 779 31.95 -32.25 6.86
C ASP A 779 32.57 -32.61 5.51
N LEU A 780 33.02 -33.86 5.35
CA LEU A 780 33.73 -34.31 4.14
C LEU A 780 32.81 -34.44 2.90
N THR A 781 31.49 -34.55 3.11
CA THR A 781 30.48 -34.68 2.07
C THR A 781 30.12 -33.31 1.48
N LEU A 782 29.84 -32.34 2.36
CA LEU A 782 29.42 -30.99 2.00
C LEU A 782 30.58 -30.00 1.86
N LYS A 783 31.79 -30.39 2.32
CA LYS A 783 33.01 -29.55 2.37
C LYS A 783 32.84 -28.26 3.19
N GLN A 784 31.90 -28.24 4.14
CA GLN A 784 31.59 -27.08 4.97
C GLN A 784 31.92 -27.34 6.46
N PRO A 785 32.44 -26.34 7.20
CA PRO A 785 32.63 -26.43 8.65
C PRO A 785 31.29 -26.54 9.38
N ARG A 786 31.30 -27.25 10.52
CA ARG A 786 30.10 -27.54 11.32
C ARG A 786 29.32 -26.29 11.74
N CYS A 787 29.96 -25.14 11.92
CA CYS A 787 29.28 -23.89 12.23
C CYS A 787 28.28 -23.45 11.14
N PHE A 788 28.62 -23.57 9.85
CA PHE A 788 27.69 -23.24 8.77
C PHE A 788 26.55 -24.27 8.68
N LEU A 789 26.82 -25.55 8.94
CA LEU A 789 25.78 -26.59 8.95
C LEU A 789 24.80 -26.42 10.11
N LEU A 790 25.27 -26.02 11.30
CA LEU A 790 24.39 -25.68 12.43
C LEU A 790 23.62 -24.37 12.18
N MET A 791 24.24 -23.39 11.52
CA MET A 791 23.58 -22.14 11.12
C MET A 791 22.42 -22.41 10.16
N ASP A 792 22.67 -23.17 9.09
CA ASP A 792 21.65 -23.52 8.11
C ASP A 792 20.57 -24.42 8.74
N HIS A 793 20.91 -25.29 9.70
CA HIS A 793 19.93 -26.04 10.48
C HIS A 793 19.01 -25.12 11.29
N ILE A 794 19.55 -24.15 12.05
CA ILE A 794 18.78 -23.16 12.82
C ILE A 794 17.82 -22.38 11.91
N LEU A 795 18.32 -21.90 10.77
CA LEU A 795 17.55 -21.08 9.82
C LEU A 795 16.46 -21.86 9.06
N ASN A 796 16.53 -23.19 9.05
CA ASN A 796 15.51 -24.07 8.46
C ASN A 796 14.49 -24.60 9.47
N LEU A 797 14.62 -24.32 10.78
CA LEU A 797 13.63 -24.71 11.77
C LEU A 797 12.26 -24.07 11.48
N LYS A 798 11.21 -24.89 11.43
CA LYS A 798 9.82 -24.41 11.28
C LYS A 798 9.15 -24.35 12.63
N ILE A 799 9.19 -23.18 13.25
CA ILE A 799 8.59 -22.95 14.58
C ILE A 799 7.26 -22.22 14.41
N VAL A 800 6.23 -22.67 15.15
CA VAL A 800 4.97 -21.94 15.34
C VAL A 800 4.90 -21.41 16.76
N HIS A 801 4.53 -20.14 16.90
CA HIS A 801 4.21 -19.53 18.18
C HIS A 801 2.69 -19.47 18.36
N ILE A 802 2.21 -19.99 19.49
CA ILE A 802 0.79 -20.11 19.81
C ILE A 802 0.52 -19.33 21.09
N LEU A 803 -0.22 -18.23 20.99
CA LEU A 803 -0.65 -17.44 22.13
C LEU A 803 -1.91 -18.07 22.73
N ASN A 804 -1.78 -18.67 23.91
CA ASN A 804 -2.90 -19.25 24.64
C ASN A 804 -3.71 -18.15 25.32
N MET A 805 -4.85 -17.80 24.73
CA MET A 805 -5.72 -16.74 25.23
C MET A 805 -6.42 -17.09 26.56
N THR A 806 -6.33 -18.34 27.05
CA THR A 806 -6.79 -18.68 28.43
C THR A 806 -5.80 -18.28 29.53
N SER A 807 -4.52 -18.06 29.21
CA SER A 807 -3.46 -17.87 30.23
C SER A 807 -2.47 -16.74 29.92
N ALA A 808 -2.61 -16.10 28.75
CA ALA A 808 -1.67 -15.13 28.18
C ALA A 808 -0.24 -15.66 27.91
N LYS A 809 -0.02 -16.99 27.95
CA LYS A 809 1.28 -17.61 27.66
C LYS A 809 1.46 -17.83 26.16
N ILE A 810 2.65 -17.49 25.64
CA ILE A 810 3.12 -17.91 24.32
C ILE A 810 3.79 -19.28 24.47
N ILE A 811 3.36 -20.25 23.67
CA ILE A 811 3.93 -21.60 23.61
C ILE A 811 4.50 -21.78 22.21
N SER A 812 5.72 -22.33 22.09
CA SER A 812 6.42 -22.47 20.81
C SER A 812 6.61 -23.95 20.48
N PHE A 813 6.22 -24.37 19.27
CA PHE A 813 6.35 -25.75 18.81
C PHE A 813 7.22 -25.82 17.55
N LEU A 814 8.24 -26.68 17.56
CA LEU A 814 8.93 -27.10 16.33
C LEU A 814 8.04 -28.05 15.53
N LEU A 815 7.86 -27.79 14.24
CA LEU A 815 7.03 -28.57 13.32
C LEU A 815 7.91 -29.35 12.33
N PRO A 816 7.84 -30.69 12.32
CA PRO A 816 8.27 -31.49 11.17
C PRO A 816 7.48 -31.11 9.90
N PRO A 817 8.06 -31.26 8.69
CA PRO A 817 7.42 -30.84 7.44
C PRO A 817 6.06 -31.51 7.18
N ASP A 818 5.94 -32.78 7.56
CA ASP A 818 4.77 -33.63 7.32
C ASP A 818 3.78 -33.69 8.50
N GLU A 819 3.97 -32.88 9.56
CA GLU A 819 3.09 -32.92 10.73
C GLU A 819 1.67 -32.44 10.37
N SER A 820 0.65 -33.22 10.75
CA SER A 820 -0.75 -32.85 10.57
C SER A 820 -1.22 -31.87 11.64
N LEU A 821 -2.19 -30.99 11.33
CA LEU A 821 -2.72 -30.08 12.35
C LEU A 821 -3.24 -30.83 13.59
N HIS A 822 -3.84 -32.01 13.41
CA HIS A 822 -4.33 -32.81 14.52
C HIS A 822 -3.21 -33.31 15.46
N SER A 823 -2.05 -33.67 14.92
CA SER A 823 -0.89 -34.05 15.75
C SER A 823 -0.38 -32.87 16.58
N LEU A 824 -0.32 -31.67 15.98
CA LEU A 824 -0.03 -30.43 16.70
C LEU A 824 -1.08 -30.13 17.77
N GLN A 825 -2.38 -30.33 17.49
CA GLN A 825 -3.44 -30.17 18.51
C GLN A 825 -3.25 -31.09 19.72
N SER A 826 -2.81 -32.35 19.52
CA SER A 826 -2.45 -33.27 20.60
C SER A 826 -1.11 -32.94 21.30
N ARG A 827 -0.32 -31.99 20.79
CA ARG A 827 0.82 -31.39 21.51
C ARG A 827 0.36 -30.19 22.34
N ILE A 828 -0.46 -29.32 21.75
CA ILE A 828 -1.14 -28.20 22.43
C ILE A 828 -1.96 -28.69 23.64
N GLU A 829 -2.69 -29.80 23.50
CA GLU A 829 -3.48 -30.41 24.56
C GLU A 829 -2.62 -30.79 25.78
N ARG A 830 -1.41 -31.32 25.57
CA ARG A 830 -0.46 -31.69 26.63
C ARG A 830 0.11 -30.49 27.39
N GLU A 831 0.26 -29.34 26.75
CA GLU A 831 0.81 -28.13 27.39
C GLU A 831 -0.25 -27.15 27.91
N THR A 832 -1.50 -27.28 27.47
CA THR A 832 -2.58 -26.33 27.82
C THR A 832 -3.75 -26.95 28.57
N GLY A 833 -3.92 -28.28 28.53
CA GLY A 833 -5.10 -28.97 29.04
C GLY A 833 -6.39 -28.74 28.22
N ILE A 834 -6.35 -27.95 27.14
CA ILE A 834 -7.51 -27.69 26.28
C ILE A 834 -7.66 -28.86 25.32
N SER A 835 -8.78 -29.60 25.41
CA SER A 835 -8.97 -30.81 24.61
C SER A 835 -9.02 -30.53 23.11
N THR A 836 -8.50 -31.45 22.29
CA THR A 836 -8.37 -31.30 20.82
C THR A 836 -9.67 -30.82 20.13
N GLY A 837 -10.83 -31.30 20.56
CA GLY A 837 -12.14 -30.85 20.07
C GLY A 837 -12.53 -29.43 20.51
N SER A 838 -12.15 -29.02 21.72
CA SER A 838 -12.41 -27.69 22.28
C SER A 838 -11.43 -26.61 21.81
N GLN A 839 -10.26 -26.97 21.28
CA GLN A 839 -9.31 -26.00 20.73
C GLN A 839 -9.90 -25.28 19.51
N GLU A 840 -9.93 -23.95 19.54
CA GLU A 840 -10.05 -23.11 18.33
C GLU A 840 -8.75 -22.35 18.10
N LEU A 841 -8.11 -22.62 16.97
CA LEU A 841 -6.87 -21.97 16.55
C LEU A 841 -7.21 -20.94 15.46
N LEU A 842 -7.05 -19.64 15.76
CA LEU A 842 -7.27 -18.54 14.84
C LEU A 842 -5.93 -17.94 14.38
N SER A 843 -5.82 -17.61 13.10
CA SER A 843 -4.79 -16.68 12.59
C SER A 843 -5.13 -15.23 12.97
N GLU A 844 -4.18 -14.29 12.84
CA GLU A 844 -4.39 -12.84 12.96
C GLU A 844 -5.57 -12.28 12.16
N THR A 845 -5.91 -12.95 11.04
CA THR A 845 -7.03 -12.56 10.18
C THR A 845 -8.40 -12.93 10.78
N GLY A 846 -8.44 -13.67 11.89
CA GLY A 846 -9.64 -14.28 12.47
C GLY A 846 -10.18 -15.48 11.71
N ILE A 847 -9.40 -16.05 10.79
CA ILE A 847 -9.73 -17.31 10.10
C ILE A 847 -9.22 -18.46 10.96
N SER A 848 -10.11 -19.38 11.30
CA SER A 848 -9.79 -20.65 11.97
C SER A 848 -8.97 -21.56 11.04
N LEU A 849 -7.97 -22.25 11.59
CA LEU A 849 -7.11 -23.15 10.81
C LEU A 849 -7.89 -24.33 10.20
N ASP A 850 -7.43 -24.86 9.08
CA ASP A 850 -8.08 -25.94 8.33
C ASP A 850 -7.53 -27.31 8.76
N PRO A 851 -8.33 -28.19 9.41
CA PRO A 851 -7.87 -29.50 9.85
C PRO A 851 -7.42 -30.45 8.73
N ARG A 852 -7.76 -30.13 7.47
CA ARG A 852 -7.38 -30.92 6.28
C ARG A 852 -6.01 -30.54 5.72
N LYS A 853 -5.34 -29.54 6.32
CA LYS A 853 -4.01 -29.06 5.94
C LYS A 853 -2.96 -29.44 6.99
N PRO A 854 -1.68 -29.58 6.61
CA PRO A 854 -0.59 -29.80 7.55
C PRO A 854 -0.45 -28.64 8.54
N ALA A 855 0.25 -28.89 9.64
CA ALA A 855 0.59 -27.92 10.68
C ALA A 855 1.45 -26.76 10.14
N SER A 856 2.20 -26.99 9.04
CA SER A 856 2.96 -25.95 8.33
C SER A 856 2.11 -24.79 7.81
N GLN A 857 0.77 -24.91 7.75
CA GLN A 857 -0.14 -23.77 7.52
C GLN A 857 -0.03 -22.66 8.58
N CYS A 858 0.54 -22.96 9.74
CA CYS A 858 0.72 -22.04 10.87
C CYS A 858 1.99 -21.18 10.76
N VAL A 859 2.85 -21.42 9.77
CA VAL A 859 4.19 -20.81 9.65
C VAL A 859 4.29 -20.04 8.34
N LEU A 860 5.04 -18.93 8.33
CA LEU A 860 5.32 -18.18 7.11
C LEU A 860 6.57 -18.72 6.39
N ASP A 861 6.59 -18.55 5.07
CA ASP A 861 7.67 -19.06 4.22
C ASP A 861 8.87 -18.11 4.21
N GLY A 862 9.80 -18.33 5.15
CA GLY A 862 11.12 -17.70 5.19
C GLY A 862 11.51 -17.19 6.58
N VAL A 863 12.65 -16.52 6.67
CA VAL A 863 13.20 -15.97 7.93
C VAL A 863 12.45 -14.70 8.38
N ARG A 864 11.59 -14.11 7.53
CA ARG A 864 10.77 -12.94 7.90
C ARG A 864 9.56 -13.37 8.74
N GLY A 865 9.54 -12.92 9.99
CA GLY A 865 8.31 -12.82 10.78
C GLY A 865 8.03 -13.96 11.76
N CYS A 866 9.05 -14.72 12.20
CA CYS A 866 8.94 -15.71 13.29
C CYS A 866 8.19 -15.14 14.50
N ASP A 867 8.74 -14.08 15.09
CA ASP A 867 8.20 -13.28 16.21
C ASP A 867 7.03 -12.34 15.81
N SER A 868 6.58 -12.38 14.56
CA SER A 868 5.46 -11.54 14.05
C SER A 868 4.17 -12.33 13.86
N TYR A 869 4.20 -13.47 13.16
CA TYR A 869 3.01 -14.25 12.83
C TYR A 869 2.73 -15.32 13.89
N MET A 870 1.58 -15.23 14.56
CA MET A 870 1.20 -16.15 15.62
C MET A 870 -0.22 -16.68 15.47
N VAL A 871 -0.44 -17.85 16.04
CA VAL A 871 -1.76 -18.49 16.13
C VAL A 871 -2.34 -18.22 17.51
N TYR A 872 -3.58 -17.75 17.58
CA TYR A 872 -4.29 -17.49 18.82
C TYR A 872 -5.16 -18.69 19.18
N LEU A 873 -4.89 -19.30 20.33
CA LEU A 873 -5.63 -20.43 20.85
C LEU A 873 -6.74 -19.97 21.80
N PHE A 874 -7.97 -20.29 21.44
CA PHE A 874 -9.17 -20.13 22.25
C PHE A 874 -9.72 -21.50 22.68
N ASP A 875 -10.46 -21.49 23.77
CA ASP A 875 -11.08 -22.68 24.38
C ASP A 875 -12.60 -22.57 24.22
N LYS A 876 -13.19 -23.39 23.34
CA LYS A 876 -14.63 -23.40 23.06
C LYS A 876 -15.48 -23.74 24.30
N SER A 877 -14.89 -24.35 25.33
CA SER A 877 -15.61 -24.66 26.57
C SER A 877 -15.76 -23.45 27.51
N LYS A 878 -15.06 -22.35 27.24
CA LYS A 878 -15.04 -21.15 28.10
C LYS A 878 -15.72 -19.96 27.42
N THR A 879 -16.86 -19.55 27.99
CA THR A 879 -17.56 -18.31 27.62
C THR A 879 -17.05 -17.08 28.39
N VAL A 880 -16.31 -17.28 29.48
CA VAL A 880 -15.74 -16.23 30.33
C VAL A 880 -14.26 -16.52 30.61
N TYR A 881 -13.43 -15.48 30.58
CA TYR A 881 -12.03 -15.52 30.98
C TYR A 881 -11.82 -14.90 32.36
N GLU A 882 -11.45 -15.72 33.33
CA GLU A 882 -11.09 -15.29 34.68
C GLU A 882 -9.58 -15.42 34.89
N GLY A 883 -8.98 -14.45 35.58
CA GLY A 883 -7.53 -14.40 35.85
C GLY A 883 -7.13 -15.11 37.14
N PRO A 884 -5.86 -15.01 37.57
CA PRO A 884 -4.81 -14.13 37.03
C PRO A 884 -4.18 -14.65 35.73
N PHE A 885 -3.86 -13.72 34.83
CA PHE A 885 -3.09 -13.99 33.61
C PHE A 885 -1.59 -13.90 33.91
N ALA A 886 -0.75 -14.62 33.16
CA ALA A 886 0.69 -14.59 33.39
C ALA A 886 1.29 -13.21 33.05
N SER A 887 2.05 -12.63 33.99
CA SER A 887 2.85 -11.41 33.78
C SER A 887 4.33 -11.75 33.65
N ARG A 888 5.12 -10.86 33.02
CA ARG A 888 6.58 -10.99 32.98
C ARG A 888 7.16 -10.78 34.38
N SER A 889 8.05 -11.66 34.80
CA SER A 889 8.90 -11.45 35.99
C SER A 889 9.94 -10.36 35.71
N LEU A 890 10.16 -9.48 36.69
CA LEU A 890 11.32 -8.60 36.72
C LEU A 890 12.60 -9.44 36.92
N SER A 891 13.72 -9.04 36.30
CA SER A 891 15.03 -9.63 36.62
C SER A 891 15.50 -9.17 38.01
N ASP A 892 16.44 -9.91 38.61
CA ASP A 892 16.93 -9.58 39.96
C ASP A 892 17.54 -8.17 40.06
N CYS A 893 18.22 -7.68 39.01
CA CYS A 893 18.79 -6.33 39.05
C CYS A 893 17.73 -5.23 38.93
N VAL A 894 16.61 -5.46 38.21
CA VAL A 894 15.50 -4.51 38.18
C VAL A 894 14.66 -4.61 39.47
N ASN A 895 14.45 -5.81 40.01
CA ASN A 895 13.87 -6.01 41.35
C ASN A 895 14.64 -5.25 42.43
N TYR A 896 15.98 -5.19 42.34
CA TYR A 896 16.83 -4.48 43.29
C TYR A 896 16.49 -2.98 43.36
N ILE A 897 16.42 -2.28 42.21
CA ILE A 897 16.02 -0.86 42.18
C ILE A 897 14.53 -0.64 42.47
N VAL A 898 13.66 -1.62 42.22
CA VAL A 898 12.22 -1.53 42.58
C VAL A 898 12.03 -1.66 44.09
N ARG A 899 12.89 -2.40 44.79
CA ARG A 899 12.89 -2.51 46.27
C ARG A 899 13.44 -1.26 46.96
N ASP A 900 14.53 -0.68 46.45
CA ASP A 900 15.00 0.66 46.86
C ASP A 900 15.21 1.56 45.64
N SER A 901 14.23 2.43 45.40
CA SER A 901 14.26 3.39 44.28
C SER A 901 15.31 4.50 44.43
N LYS A 902 15.79 4.76 45.66
CA LYS A 902 16.71 5.87 45.99
C LYS A 902 18.18 5.46 46.05
N ILE A 903 18.47 4.17 45.87
CA ILE A 903 19.84 3.64 45.91
C ILE A 903 20.73 4.31 44.86
N GLN A 904 21.86 4.86 45.30
CA GLN A 904 22.84 5.50 44.43
C GLN A 904 23.74 4.42 43.81
N LEU A 905 23.62 4.20 42.50
CA LEU A 905 24.42 3.20 41.78
C LEU A 905 25.37 3.86 40.78
N PRO A 906 26.54 3.25 40.51
CA PRO A 906 27.45 3.72 39.47
C PRO A 906 26.76 3.79 38.11
N ILE A 907 27.06 4.84 37.33
CA ILE A 907 26.47 5.07 36.00
C ILE A 907 26.66 3.88 35.04
N ILE A 908 27.74 3.12 35.19
CA ILE A 908 28.05 1.90 34.44
C ILE A 908 27.04 0.77 34.77
N GLN A 909 26.70 0.59 36.04
CA GLN A 909 25.71 -0.42 36.47
C GLN A 909 24.29 0.02 36.09
N LEU A 910 23.95 1.30 36.28
CA LEU A 910 22.66 1.86 35.86
C LEU A 910 22.41 1.66 34.35
N ARG A 911 23.43 1.78 33.50
CA ARG A 911 23.32 1.55 32.05
C ARG A 911 22.88 0.12 31.68
N LYS A 912 23.07 -0.87 32.55
CA LYS A 912 22.50 -2.22 32.41
C LYS A 912 21.11 -2.30 33.05
N VAL A 913 20.96 -1.90 34.32
CA VAL A 913 19.68 -2.02 35.03
C VAL A 913 18.54 -1.24 34.36
N TRP A 914 18.82 -0.03 33.86
CA TRP A 914 17.83 0.76 33.12
C TRP A 914 17.58 0.21 31.71
N ALA A 915 18.51 -0.51 31.09
CA ALA A 915 18.27 -1.20 29.82
C ALA A 915 17.27 -2.34 30.03
N GLU A 916 17.49 -3.18 31.05
CA GLU A 916 16.57 -4.26 31.41
C GLU A 916 15.19 -3.72 31.85
N ALA A 917 15.14 -2.55 32.51
CA ALA A 917 13.88 -1.87 32.83
C ALA A 917 13.14 -1.36 31.59
N VAL A 918 13.84 -0.77 30.60
CA VAL A 918 13.25 -0.35 29.31
C VAL A 918 12.74 -1.56 28.53
N HIS A 919 13.54 -2.63 28.45
CA HIS A 919 13.13 -3.88 27.80
C HIS A 919 11.91 -4.49 28.50
N TYR A 920 11.83 -4.44 29.83
CA TYR A 920 10.65 -4.91 30.57
C TYR A 920 9.39 -4.11 30.25
N VAL A 921 9.47 -2.77 30.28
CA VAL A 921 8.35 -1.87 29.95
C VAL A 921 7.89 -2.08 28.50
N SER A 922 8.82 -2.15 27.56
CA SER A 922 8.54 -2.42 26.14
C SER A 922 7.91 -3.81 25.97
N GLY A 923 8.42 -4.83 26.66
CA GLY A 923 7.90 -6.19 26.65
C GLY A 923 6.45 -6.29 27.13
N LEU A 924 6.06 -5.53 28.15
CA LEU A 924 4.65 -5.44 28.58
C LEU A 924 3.76 -4.79 27.50
N LYS A 925 4.23 -3.74 26.83
CA LYS A 925 3.53 -3.07 25.72
C LYS A 925 3.37 -4.02 24.52
N GLU A 926 4.41 -4.78 24.17
CA GLU A 926 4.32 -5.80 23.13
C GLU A 926 3.33 -6.92 23.50
N ASP A 927 3.39 -7.46 24.73
CA ASP A 927 2.49 -8.55 25.13
C ASP A 927 1.02 -8.10 25.16
N TYR A 928 0.75 -6.86 25.59
CA TYR A 928 -0.57 -6.24 25.41
C TYR A 928 -0.97 -6.20 23.92
N SER A 929 -0.06 -5.78 23.04
CA SER A 929 -0.30 -5.70 21.59
C SER A 929 -0.61 -7.08 20.99
N ARG A 930 0.12 -8.13 21.40
CA ARG A 930 -0.12 -9.53 21.01
C ARG A 930 -1.51 -10.01 21.45
N LEU A 931 -1.89 -9.76 22.70
CA LEU A 931 -3.21 -10.11 23.24
C LEU A 931 -4.36 -9.32 22.57
N PHE A 932 -4.13 -8.04 22.23
CA PHE A 932 -5.08 -7.23 21.49
C PHE A 932 -5.27 -7.73 20.04
N GLN A 933 -4.20 -8.16 19.36
CA GLN A 933 -4.31 -8.84 18.07
C GLN A 933 -5.13 -10.14 18.17
N GLY A 934 -4.99 -10.90 19.27
CA GLY A 934 -5.83 -12.06 19.55
C GLY A 934 -7.32 -11.70 19.71
N GLN A 935 -7.63 -10.67 20.50
CA GLN A 935 -8.99 -10.14 20.61
C GLN A 935 -9.55 -9.70 19.23
N ARG A 936 -8.71 -9.04 18.41
CA ARG A 936 -9.05 -8.65 17.03
C ARG A 936 -9.33 -9.87 16.14
N ALA A 937 -8.55 -10.95 16.26
CA ALA A 937 -8.80 -12.20 15.55
C ALA A 937 -10.14 -12.84 15.97
N ALA A 938 -10.47 -12.86 17.28
CA ALA A 938 -11.76 -13.32 17.77
C ALA A 938 -12.94 -12.47 17.25
N MET A 939 -12.80 -11.14 17.22
CA MET A 939 -13.79 -10.22 16.61
C MET A 939 -13.96 -10.50 15.11
N LEU A 940 -12.87 -10.65 14.36
CA LEU A 940 -12.93 -10.97 12.92
C LEU A 940 -13.52 -12.37 12.66
N SER A 941 -13.36 -13.32 13.57
CA SER A 941 -14.07 -14.61 13.53
C SER A 941 -15.57 -14.42 13.76
N LEU A 942 -15.96 -13.74 14.85
CA LEU A 942 -17.35 -13.42 15.20
C LEU A 942 -18.11 -12.72 14.07
N LEU A 943 -17.47 -11.74 13.41
CA LEU A 943 -18.07 -11.02 12.27
C LEU A 943 -18.33 -11.92 11.05
N ARG A 944 -17.49 -12.93 10.80
CA ARG A 944 -17.76 -13.95 9.74
C ARG A 944 -18.93 -14.84 10.11
N TYR A 945 -19.02 -15.29 11.36
CA TYR A 945 -20.16 -16.06 11.86
C TYR A 945 -21.47 -15.24 11.76
N ASN A 946 -21.45 -13.95 12.12
CA ASN A 946 -22.60 -13.04 12.01
C ASN A 946 -23.01 -12.83 10.54
N ALA A 947 -22.05 -12.63 9.63
CA ALA A 947 -22.34 -12.51 8.21
C ALA A 947 -22.98 -13.80 7.62
N ASN A 948 -22.53 -14.98 8.05
CA ASN A 948 -23.13 -16.25 7.63
C ASN A 948 -24.55 -16.42 8.18
N LEU A 949 -24.76 -16.18 9.48
CA LEU A 949 -26.08 -16.20 10.12
C LEU A 949 -27.05 -15.22 9.44
N THR A 950 -26.59 -14.01 9.10
CA THR A 950 -27.39 -13.00 8.40
C THR A 950 -27.75 -13.44 6.98
N LYS A 951 -26.82 -14.06 6.24
CA LYS A 951 -27.10 -14.66 4.91
C LYS A 951 -28.16 -15.76 5.01
N MET A 952 -28.08 -16.60 6.03
CA MET A 952 -29.06 -17.66 6.29
C MET A 952 -30.42 -17.07 6.72
N LYS A 953 -30.46 -16.02 7.55
CA LYS A 953 -31.69 -15.27 7.88
C LYS A 953 -32.38 -14.74 6.63
N ASN A 954 -31.64 -14.10 5.72
CA ASN A 954 -32.21 -13.56 4.49
C ASN A 954 -32.76 -14.66 3.57
N THR A 955 -32.15 -15.85 3.59
CA THR A 955 -32.64 -17.03 2.85
C THR A 955 -33.90 -17.62 3.51
N LEU A 956 -33.94 -17.67 4.85
CA LEU A 956 -35.11 -18.10 5.64
C LEU A 956 -36.32 -17.19 5.39
N ILE A 957 -36.12 -15.87 5.41
CA ILE A 957 -37.17 -14.88 5.11
C ILE A 957 -37.67 -15.05 3.68
N SER A 958 -36.77 -15.18 2.69
CA SER A 958 -37.18 -15.40 1.30
C SER A 958 -37.99 -16.70 1.13
N ALA A 959 -37.62 -17.78 1.83
CA ALA A 959 -38.34 -19.05 1.78
C ALA A 959 -39.71 -18.96 2.48
N SER A 960 -39.80 -18.32 3.64
CA SER A 960 -41.06 -18.05 4.36
C SER A 960 -42.04 -17.25 3.50
N GLN A 961 -41.58 -16.18 2.82
CA GLN A 961 -42.44 -15.39 1.94
C GLN A 961 -42.90 -16.17 0.69
N GLN A 962 -42.05 -17.03 0.13
CA GLN A 962 -42.43 -17.92 -0.98
C GLN A 962 -43.49 -18.95 -0.56
N LEU A 963 -43.30 -19.59 0.61
CA LEU A 963 -44.28 -20.50 1.19
C LEU A 963 -45.62 -19.78 1.46
N LYS A 964 -45.58 -18.59 2.07
CA LYS A 964 -46.78 -17.80 2.35
C LYS A 964 -47.55 -17.43 1.08
N ALA A 965 -46.85 -17.00 0.02
CA ALA A 965 -47.48 -16.68 -1.26
C ALA A 965 -48.09 -17.93 -1.94
N LYS A 966 -47.41 -19.08 -1.88
CA LYS A 966 -47.94 -20.36 -2.39
C LYS A 966 -49.14 -20.85 -1.59
N LEU A 967 -49.13 -20.68 -0.27
CA LEU A 967 -50.26 -21.01 0.62
C LEU A 967 -51.47 -20.11 0.34
N GLU A 968 -51.27 -18.80 0.17
CA GLU A 968 -52.37 -17.89 -0.18
C GLU A 968 -52.99 -18.24 -1.55
N PHE A 969 -52.15 -18.54 -2.55
CA PHE A 969 -52.61 -19.00 -3.86
C PHE A 969 -53.34 -20.36 -3.76
N PHE A 970 -52.77 -21.33 -3.02
CA PHE A 970 -53.38 -22.63 -2.83
C PHE A 970 -54.73 -22.51 -2.12
N HIS A 971 -54.83 -21.70 -1.06
CA HIS A 971 -56.05 -21.53 -0.24
C HIS A 971 -57.19 -20.92 -1.06
N LYS A 972 -56.90 -19.87 -1.84
CA LYS A 972 -57.87 -19.31 -2.82
C LYS A 972 -58.29 -20.33 -3.87
N SER A 973 -57.37 -21.20 -4.29
CA SER A 973 -57.60 -22.18 -5.35
C SER A 973 -58.34 -23.44 -4.89
N ILE A 974 -58.11 -23.93 -3.65
CA ILE A 974 -58.89 -25.01 -3.03
C ILE A 974 -60.31 -24.54 -2.70
N GLN A 975 -60.49 -23.30 -2.24
CA GLN A 975 -61.81 -22.74 -1.93
C GLN A 975 -62.68 -22.56 -3.18
N LEU A 976 -62.11 -22.05 -4.28
CA LEU A 976 -62.82 -21.97 -5.56
C LEU A 976 -63.25 -23.37 -6.05
N ASP A 977 -62.35 -24.35 -5.98
CA ASP A 977 -62.67 -25.71 -6.43
C ASP A 977 -63.72 -26.37 -5.52
N LEU A 978 -63.70 -26.12 -4.20
CA LEU A 978 -64.73 -26.59 -3.24
C LEU A 978 -66.09 -25.90 -3.47
N GLU A 979 -66.11 -24.59 -3.71
CA GLU A 979 -67.31 -23.80 -4.04
C GLU A 979 -67.99 -24.34 -5.30
N ARG A 980 -67.25 -24.39 -6.42
CA ARG A 980 -67.75 -24.88 -7.71
C ARG A 980 -68.11 -26.35 -7.69
N TYR A 981 -67.37 -27.17 -6.95
CA TYR A 981 -67.74 -28.56 -6.72
C TYR A 981 -69.09 -28.66 -5.97
N SER A 982 -69.35 -27.78 -4.99
CA SER A 982 -70.62 -27.79 -4.25
C SER A 982 -71.82 -27.38 -5.09
N GLU A 983 -71.68 -26.36 -5.96
CA GLU A 983 -72.72 -25.92 -6.90
C GLU A 983 -73.19 -27.05 -7.84
N GLN A 984 -72.26 -27.88 -8.32
CA GLN A 984 -72.59 -28.96 -9.26
C GLN A 984 -73.11 -30.25 -8.61
N MET A 985 -73.11 -30.41 -7.28
CA MET A 985 -73.43 -31.71 -6.65
C MET A 985 -74.85 -32.22 -6.94
N THR A 986 -75.77 -31.35 -7.36
CA THR A 986 -77.16 -31.67 -7.73
C THR A 986 -77.36 -32.08 -9.20
N TYR A 987 -76.42 -31.73 -10.10
CA TYR A 987 -76.59 -31.89 -11.55
C TYR A 987 -75.37 -32.48 -12.29
N GLY A 988 -74.21 -32.56 -11.64
CA GLY A 988 -72.93 -33.04 -12.20
C GLY A 988 -72.41 -34.30 -11.52
N ILE A 989 -71.09 -34.49 -11.51
CA ILE A 989 -70.46 -35.66 -10.86
C ILE A 989 -70.20 -35.39 -9.38
N SER A 990 -70.73 -36.25 -8.52
CA SER A 990 -70.46 -36.26 -7.08
C SER A 990 -69.51 -37.40 -6.67
N SER A 991 -68.60 -37.10 -5.74
CA SER A 991 -67.64 -38.03 -5.13
C SER A 991 -67.27 -37.57 -3.72
N GLU A 992 -67.95 -38.12 -2.72
CA GLU A 992 -67.76 -37.79 -1.30
C GLU A 992 -66.31 -37.98 -0.82
N LYS A 993 -65.62 -39.03 -1.32
CA LYS A 993 -64.20 -39.26 -1.05
C LYS A 993 -63.31 -38.10 -1.51
N MET A 994 -63.63 -37.47 -2.63
CA MET A 994 -62.87 -36.33 -3.14
C MET A 994 -63.13 -35.08 -2.31
N LEU A 995 -64.40 -34.80 -1.97
CA LEU A 995 -64.77 -33.69 -1.09
C LEU A 995 -64.06 -33.77 0.27
N LYS A 996 -63.99 -34.96 0.88
CA LYS A 996 -63.23 -35.16 2.13
C LYS A 996 -61.73 -34.93 1.91
N ALA A 997 -61.13 -35.55 0.89
CA ALA A 997 -59.71 -35.41 0.61
C ALA A 997 -59.29 -33.96 0.32
N TRP A 998 -60.19 -33.14 -0.26
CA TRP A 998 -59.96 -31.73 -0.54
C TRP A 998 -60.03 -30.86 0.72
N LYS A 999 -60.99 -31.12 1.62
CA LYS A 999 -61.01 -30.48 2.96
C LYS A 999 -59.76 -30.84 3.77
N GLU A 1000 -59.31 -32.10 3.74
CA GLU A 1000 -58.06 -32.51 4.37
C GLU A 1000 -56.81 -31.81 3.78
N MET A 1001 -56.85 -31.31 2.52
CA MET A 1001 -55.78 -30.49 1.96
C MET A 1001 -55.87 -29.02 2.40
N GLU A 1002 -57.09 -28.48 2.59
CA GLU A 1002 -57.30 -27.14 3.12
C GLU A 1002 -56.82 -27.04 4.58
N GLU A 1003 -57.21 -27.98 5.44
CA GLU A 1003 -56.76 -28.04 6.84
C GLU A 1003 -55.23 -28.16 6.96
N LYS A 1004 -54.58 -28.95 6.09
CA LYS A 1004 -53.11 -29.07 6.04
C LYS A 1004 -52.45 -27.77 5.60
N ALA A 1005 -53.03 -27.05 4.62
CA ALA A 1005 -52.51 -25.75 4.21
C ALA A 1005 -52.60 -24.70 5.34
N ILE A 1006 -53.65 -24.75 6.16
CA ILE A 1006 -53.79 -23.88 7.35
C ILE A 1006 -52.66 -24.16 8.35
N HIS A 1007 -52.39 -25.42 8.70
CA HIS A 1007 -51.30 -25.75 9.64
C HIS A 1007 -49.91 -25.39 9.07
N TYR A 1008 -49.68 -25.55 7.76
CA TYR A 1008 -48.42 -25.11 7.13
C TYR A 1008 -48.24 -23.57 7.13
N ALA A 1009 -49.28 -22.77 7.36
CA ALA A 1009 -49.12 -21.33 7.54
C ALA A 1009 -48.39 -20.98 8.86
N GLU A 1010 -48.57 -21.79 9.90
CA GLU A 1010 -47.86 -21.63 11.19
C GLU A 1010 -46.35 -21.92 11.04
N VAL A 1011 -45.99 -22.90 10.20
CA VAL A 1011 -44.60 -23.23 9.85
C VAL A 1011 -43.87 -22.05 9.16
N GLY A 1012 -44.62 -21.13 8.55
CA GLY A 1012 -44.07 -19.89 7.98
C GLY A 1012 -43.68 -18.81 9.00
N VAL A 1013 -44.08 -18.94 10.28
CA VAL A 1013 -43.95 -17.88 11.31
C VAL A 1013 -42.55 -17.87 11.93
N ILE A 1014 -41.62 -17.20 11.25
CA ILE A 1014 -40.20 -17.13 11.63
C ILE A 1014 -39.82 -15.92 12.52
N GLY A 1015 -40.78 -15.06 12.89
CA GLY A 1015 -40.51 -13.77 13.55
C GLY A 1015 -39.63 -13.87 14.80
N TYR A 1016 -39.88 -14.88 15.64
CA TYR A 1016 -39.09 -15.14 16.84
C TYR A 1016 -37.59 -15.41 16.57
N LEU A 1017 -37.23 -15.95 15.40
CA LEU A 1017 -35.83 -16.09 14.98
C LEU A 1017 -35.29 -14.77 14.40
N GLU A 1018 -36.08 -14.04 13.64
CA GLU A 1018 -35.67 -12.74 13.12
C GLU A 1018 -35.35 -11.75 14.25
N ASP A 1019 -36.21 -11.62 15.26
CA ASP A 1019 -36.00 -10.75 16.41
C ASP A 1019 -34.75 -11.14 17.21
N GLN A 1020 -34.55 -12.45 17.46
CA GLN A 1020 -33.34 -12.96 18.14
C GLN A 1020 -32.06 -12.66 17.34
N ILE A 1021 -32.09 -12.87 16.02
CA ILE A 1021 -30.92 -12.63 15.16
C ILE A 1021 -30.64 -11.12 15.03
N MET A 1022 -31.66 -10.27 14.96
CA MET A 1022 -31.48 -8.80 14.89
C MET A 1022 -31.05 -8.19 16.23
N SER A 1023 -31.52 -8.72 17.36
CA SER A 1023 -31.04 -8.38 18.69
C SER A 1023 -29.55 -8.72 18.85
N LEU A 1024 -29.17 -9.98 18.55
CA LEU A 1024 -27.77 -10.42 18.58
C LEU A 1024 -26.88 -9.68 17.59
N HIS A 1025 -27.38 -9.38 16.38
CA HIS A 1025 -26.64 -8.59 15.40
C HIS A 1025 -26.35 -7.17 15.94
N THR A 1026 -27.32 -6.57 16.64
CA THR A 1026 -27.17 -5.25 17.27
C THR A 1026 -26.13 -5.30 18.40
N GLU A 1027 -26.20 -6.30 19.29
CA GLU A 1027 -25.20 -6.55 20.34
C GLU A 1027 -23.76 -6.64 19.77
N ILE A 1028 -23.58 -7.38 18.67
CA ILE A 1028 -22.29 -7.52 17.99
C ILE A 1028 -21.83 -6.20 17.36
N MET A 1029 -22.74 -5.42 16.75
CA MET A 1029 -22.42 -4.12 16.17
C MET A 1029 -22.07 -3.05 17.22
N GLU A 1030 -22.61 -3.15 18.43
CA GLU A 1030 -22.21 -2.29 19.57
C GLU A 1030 -20.84 -2.69 20.13
N LEU A 1031 -20.58 -3.99 20.29
CA LEU A 1031 -19.25 -4.51 20.68
C LEU A 1031 -18.16 -4.12 19.66
N GLN A 1032 -18.49 -4.02 18.36
CA GLN A 1032 -17.55 -3.53 17.33
C GLN A 1032 -17.30 -2.02 17.41
N LYS A 1033 -18.27 -1.21 17.84
CA LYS A 1033 -18.15 0.26 17.91
C LYS A 1033 -17.33 0.76 19.11
N SER A 1034 -17.17 -0.06 20.15
CA SER A 1034 -16.54 0.38 21.40
C SER A 1034 -15.03 0.67 21.24
N PRO A 1035 -14.52 1.81 21.76
CA PRO A 1035 -13.14 2.28 21.49
C PRO A 1035 -12.04 1.55 22.28
N TYR A 1036 -12.29 0.33 22.79
CA TYR A 1036 -11.48 -0.34 23.82
C TYR A 1036 -9.97 -0.42 23.53
N GLY A 1037 -9.56 -0.75 22.30
CA GLY A 1037 -8.14 -1.02 21.99
C GLY A 1037 -7.24 0.21 21.88
N ARG A 1038 -7.76 1.33 21.34
CA ARG A 1038 -6.88 2.44 20.89
C ARG A 1038 -6.35 3.25 22.08
N ARG A 1039 -7.25 3.85 22.86
CA ARG A 1039 -6.93 4.81 23.93
C ARG A 1039 -6.05 4.25 25.06
N GLN A 1040 -6.05 2.94 25.28
CA GLN A 1040 -5.23 2.30 26.31
C GLN A 1040 -3.85 1.87 25.77
N GLY A 1041 -3.76 1.48 24.49
CA GLY A 1041 -2.49 1.25 23.81
C GLY A 1041 -1.64 2.53 23.75
N ASP A 1042 -2.28 3.65 23.38
CA ASP A 1042 -1.66 4.99 23.36
C ASP A 1042 -0.97 5.34 24.71
N LEU A 1043 -1.54 4.90 25.84
CA LEU A 1043 -0.99 5.14 27.17
C LEU A 1043 0.25 4.27 27.47
N MET A 1044 0.25 2.99 27.06
CA MET A 1044 1.40 2.11 27.27
C MET A 1044 2.58 2.51 26.39
N GLU A 1045 2.32 2.92 25.14
CA GLU A 1045 3.32 3.47 24.23
C GLU A 1045 3.94 4.78 24.76
N SER A 1046 3.14 5.63 25.41
CA SER A 1046 3.67 6.82 26.11
C SER A 1046 4.61 6.48 27.28
N LEU A 1047 4.38 5.37 28.00
CA LEU A 1047 5.23 4.93 29.11
C LEU A 1047 6.54 4.30 28.61
N GLU A 1048 6.45 3.48 27.57
CA GLU A 1048 7.61 2.96 26.83
C GLU A 1048 8.50 4.09 26.31
N GLN A 1049 7.93 5.08 25.62
CA GLN A 1049 8.68 6.24 25.11
C GLN A 1049 9.37 7.02 26.24
N ARG A 1050 8.69 7.21 27.38
CA ARG A 1050 9.29 7.87 28.56
C ARG A 1050 10.43 7.06 29.18
N ALA A 1051 10.34 5.73 29.22
CA ALA A 1051 11.44 4.88 29.70
C ALA A 1051 12.64 4.97 28.75
N ILE A 1052 12.39 4.89 27.44
CA ILE A 1052 13.38 5.07 26.37
C ILE A 1052 14.09 6.42 26.50
N ASP A 1053 13.36 7.52 26.74
CA ASP A 1053 13.96 8.86 26.81
C ASP A 1053 14.77 9.09 28.10
N LEU A 1054 14.36 8.53 29.24
CA LEU A 1054 15.22 8.48 30.44
C LEU A 1054 16.52 7.71 30.16
N TYR A 1055 16.45 6.59 29.44
CA TYR A 1055 17.63 5.80 29.10
C TYR A 1055 18.54 6.50 28.06
N LYS A 1056 17.97 7.21 27.08
CA LYS A 1056 18.73 8.12 26.20
C LYS A 1056 19.50 9.16 27.02
N GLN A 1057 18.84 9.83 27.98
CA GLN A 1057 19.49 10.81 28.84
C GLN A 1057 20.64 10.17 29.65
N LEU A 1058 20.44 8.97 30.21
CA LEU A 1058 21.46 8.22 30.95
C LEU A 1058 22.71 7.90 30.10
N LYS A 1059 22.55 7.60 28.80
CA LYS A 1059 23.69 7.41 27.88
C LYS A 1059 24.47 8.71 27.63
N HIS A 1060 23.80 9.86 27.55
CA HIS A 1060 24.41 11.15 27.16
C HIS A 1060 24.88 12.05 28.33
N ARG A 1061 24.74 11.62 29.60
CA ARG A 1061 25.27 12.39 30.75
C ARG A 1061 26.80 12.54 30.68
N PRO A 1062 27.36 13.73 30.96
CA PRO A 1062 28.81 13.94 31.07
C PRO A 1062 29.48 13.06 32.12
N SER A 1063 30.79 12.85 31.95
CA SER A 1063 31.64 12.00 32.79
C SER A 1063 31.66 12.38 34.28
N ASP A 1064 31.34 13.63 34.60
CA ASP A 1064 31.46 14.22 35.94
C ASP A 1064 30.37 13.75 36.93
N HIS A 1065 29.45 12.88 36.51
CA HIS A 1065 28.37 12.33 37.33
C HIS A 1065 28.46 10.80 37.40
N SER A 1066 29.28 10.31 38.32
CA SER A 1066 29.59 8.88 38.49
C SER A 1066 28.46 8.05 39.09
N TYR A 1067 27.51 8.67 39.82
CA TYR A 1067 26.38 8.01 40.49
C TYR A 1067 25.03 8.69 40.19
N SER A 1068 23.93 7.95 40.34
CA SER A 1068 22.54 8.46 40.30
C SER A 1068 21.61 7.46 41.01
N ASP A 1069 20.42 7.90 41.45
CA ASP A 1069 19.33 7.00 41.81
C ASP A 1069 18.46 6.60 40.60
N SER A 1070 17.46 5.74 40.85
CA SER A 1070 16.54 5.18 39.85
C SER A 1070 15.07 5.61 40.03
N THR A 1071 14.78 6.66 40.82
CA THR A 1071 13.43 7.04 41.25
C THR A 1071 12.46 7.21 40.07
N GLU A 1072 12.86 7.94 39.02
CA GLU A 1072 11.98 8.17 37.86
C GLU A 1072 11.78 6.92 36.99
N MET A 1073 12.77 6.03 36.90
CA MET A 1073 12.62 4.76 36.18
C MET A 1073 11.65 3.83 36.92
N VAL A 1074 11.77 3.72 38.25
CA VAL A 1074 10.88 2.90 39.09
C VAL A 1074 9.42 3.39 39.02
N LYS A 1075 9.19 4.71 38.99
CA LYS A 1075 7.85 5.28 38.75
C LYS A 1075 7.24 4.81 37.42
N ILE A 1076 8.03 4.72 36.35
CA ILE A 1076 7.54 4.24 35.05
C ILE A 1076 7.26 2.74 35.08
N ILE A 1077 8.12 1.92 35.70
CA ILE A 1077 7.89 0.48 35.89
C ILE A 1077 6.55 0.25 36.62
N VAL A 1078 6.36 0.88 37.79
CA VAL A 1078 5.15 0.72 38.61
C VAL A 1078 3.90 1.18 37.85
N HIS A 1079 3.94 2.33 37.18
CA HIS A 1079 2.81 2.82 36.41
C HIS A 1079 2.51 1.96 35.17
N THR A 1080 3.52 1.33 34.56
CA THR A 1080 3.34 0.39 33.44
C THR A 1080 2.65 -0.89 33.90
N VAL A 1081 3.07 -1.48 35.03
CA VAL A 1081 2.42 -2.67 35.61
C VAL A 1081 0.98 -2.36 36.01
N GLN A 1082 0.73 -1.25 36.72
CA GLN A 1082 -0.62 -0.80 37.08
C GLN A 1082 -1.51 -0.53 35.86
N SER A 1083 -0.95 0.01 34.78
CA SER A 1083 -1.68 0.17 33.53
C SER A 1083 -2.00 -1.19 32.92
N GLN A 1084 -1.02 -2.08 32.79
CA GLN A 1084 -1.17 -3.41 32.20
C GLN A 1084 -2.26 -4.23 32.87
N ASP A 1085 -2.26 -4.34 34.21
CA ASP A 1085 -3.30 -5.10 34.94
C ASP A 1085 -4.71 -4.55 34.67
N ARG A 1086 -4.86 -3.22 34.55
CA ARG A 1086 -6.12 -2.58 34.16
C ARG A 1086 -6.51 -2.96 32.73
N VAL A 1087 -5.62 -2.78 31.74
CA VAL A 1087 -5.99 -3.02 30.34
C VAL A 1087 -6.22 -4.51 30.06
N LEU A 1088 -5.48 -5.42 30.70
CA LEU A 1088 -5.74 -6.86 30.61
C LEU A 1088 -7.14 -7.20 31.13
N LYS A 1089 -7.54 -6.68 32.29
CA LYS A 1089 -8.88 -6.91 32.84
C LYS A 1089 -9.99 -6.37 31.95
N GLU A 1090 -9.81 -5.19 31.34
CA GLU A 1090 -10.73 -4.63 30.34
C GLU A 1090 -10.78 -5.48 29.05
N LEU A 1091 -9.62 -5.92 28.56
CA LEU A 1091 -9.46 -6.72 27.33
C LEU A 1091 -10.18 -8.08 27.45
N PHE A 1092 -9.95 -8.82 28.54
CA PHE A 1092 -10.57 -10.11 28.79
C PHE A 1092 -12.06 -9.99 29.14
N GLY A 1093 -12.48 -8.91 29.81
CA GLY A 1093 -13.88 -8.58 30.01
C GLY A 1093 -14.63 -8.35 28.69
N HIS A 1094 -13.99 -7.72 27.70
CA HIS A 1094 -14.56 -7.58 26.36
C HIS A 1094 -14.49 -8.88 25.55
N LEU A 1095 -13.37 -9.61 25.58
CA LEU A 1095 -13.22 -10.89 24.88
C LEU A 1095 -14.27 -11.92 25.31
N SER A 1096 -14.60 -11.98 26.61
CA SER A 1096 -15.67 -12.82 27.14
C SER A 1096 -17.04 -12.50 26.49
N LYS A 1097 -17.35 -11.22 26.26
CA LYS A 1097 -18.57 -10.82 25.52
C LYS A 1097 -18.54 -11.26 24.06
N LEU A 1098 -17.37 -11.22 23.40
CA LEU A 1098 -17.20 -11.69 22.03
C LEU A 1098 -17.43 -13.21 21.90
N LEU A 1099 -16.89 -14.01 22.83
CA LEU A 1099 -17.13 -15.46 22.84
C LEU A 1099 -18.57 -15.80 23.23
N GLY A 1100 -19.17 -15.07 24.19
CA GLY A 1100 -20.59 -15.18 24.50
C GLY A 1100 -21.48 -14.92 23.27
N CYS A 1101 -21.20 -13.87 22.49
CA CYS A 1101 -21.90 -13.61 21.23
C CYS A 1101 -21.65 -14.72 20.19
N LYS A 1102 -20.44 -15.27 20.12
CA LYS A 1102 -20.11 -16.36 19.20
C LYS A 1102 -20.89 -17.64 19.53
N GLN A 1103 -21.01 -17.98 20.82
CA GLN A 1103 -21.84 -19.11 21.26
C GLN A 1103 -23.31 -18.89 20.91
N LYS A 1104 -23.87 -17.69 21.17
CA LYS A 1104 -25.25 -17.34 20.75
C LYS A 1104 -25.48 -17.56 19.25
N ILE A 1105 -24.50 -17.27 18.38
CA ILE A 1105 -24.62 -17.58 16.93
C ILE A 1105 -24.63 -19.09 16.68
N ILE A 1106 -23.73 -19.84 17.31
CA ILE A 1106 -23.63 -21.30 17.17
C ILE A 1106 -24.94 -21.97 17.62
N ASP A 1107 -25.56 -21.49 18.69
CA ASP A 1107 -26.84 -21.99 19.22
C ASP A 1107 -28.06 -21.60 18.36
N LEU A 1108 -27.96 -20.54 17.54
CA LEU A 1108 -29.02 -20.11 16.62
C LEU A 1108 -28.91 -20.78 15.24
N LEU A 1109 -27.71 -21.11 14.78
CA LEU A 1109 -27.46 -21.69 13.46
C LEU A 1109 -28.33 -22.94 13.15
N PRO A 1110 -28.37 -24.00 14.00
CA PRO A 1110 -29.19 -25.19 13.72
C PRO A 1110 -30.69 -24.91 13.80
N LYS A 1111 -31.13 -23.89 14.56
CA LYS A 1111 -32.54 -23.48 14.62
C LYS A 1111 -32.99 -22.85 13.30
N VAL A 1112 -32.11 -22.08 12.66
CA VAL A 1112 -32.34 -21.51 11.32
C VAL A 1112 -32.33 -22.60 10.24
N GLU A 1113 -31.44 -23.59 10.34
CA GLU A 1113 -31.39 -24.74 9.42
C GLU A 1113 -32.65 -25.61 9.52
N MET A 1114 -33.11 -25.91 10.74
CA MET A 1114 -34.34 -26.64 10.98
C MET A 1114 -35.56 -25.89 10.44
N ALA A 1115 -35.68 -24.57 10.71
CA ALA A 1115 -36.77 -23.75 10.16
C ALA A 1115 -36.73 -23.71 8.61
N LEU A 1116 -35.54 -23.61 8.00
CA LEU A 1116 -35.35 -23.71 6.55
C LEU A 1116 -35.76 -25.09 5.99
N SER A 1117 -35.57 -26.17 6.75
CA SER A 1117 -36.02 -27.52 6.36
C SER A 1117 -37.53 -27.62 6.38
N ASN A 1118 -38.17 -27.24 7.50
CA ASN A 1118 -39.61 -27.34 7.68
C ASN A 1118 -40.38 -26.49 6.64
N ILE A 1119 -39.89 -25.30 6.32
CA ILE A 1119 -40.46 -24.44 5.28
C ILE A 1119 -40.36 -25.08 3.89
N LYS A 1120 -39.24 -25.76 3.57
CA LYS A 1120 -39.10 -26.49 2.29
C LYS A 1120 -40.00 -27.72 2.22
N GLU A 1121 -40.20 -28.43 3.32
CA GLU A 1121 -41.11 -29.57 3.38
C GLU A 1121 -42.57 -29.14 3.15
N ALA A 1122 -42.99 -28.06 3.82
CA ALA A 1122 -44.29 -27.43 3.61
C ALA A 1122 -44.45 -26.95 2.15
N ASP A 1123 -43.45 -26.28 1.58
CA ASP A 1123 -43.46 -25.77 0.20
C ASP A 1123 -43.66 -26.90 -0.82
N ASN A 1124 -42.85 -27.96 -0.72
CA ASN A 1124 -42.97 -29.15 -1.57
C ASN A 1124 -44.34 -29.83 -1.41
N THR A 1125 -44.88 -29.90 -0.18
CA THR A 1125 -46.17 -30.53 0.09
C THR A 1125 -47.32 -29.73 -0.51
N VAL A 1126 -47.31 -28.40 -0.40
CA VAL A 1126 -48.32 -27.51 -1.03
C VAL A 1126 -48.28 -27.63 -2.55
N MET A 1127 -47.09 -27.66 -3.15
CA MET A 1127 -46.91 -27.88 -4.59
C MET A 1127 -47.44 -29.26 -5.04
N PHE A 1128 -47.21 -30.31 -4.24
CA PHE A 1128 -47.75 -31.64 -4.50
C PHE A 1128 -49.28 -31.70 -4.37
N MET A 1129 -49.86 -31.06 -3.33
CA MET A 1129 -51.31 -30.98 -3.14
C MET A 1129 -52.00 -30.27 -4.31
N GLN A 1130 -51.45 -29.14 -4.79
CA GLN A 1130 -51.96 -28.45 -5.99
C GLN A 1130 -51.95 -29.37 -7.21
N GLY A 1131 -50.83 -30.06 -7.47
CA GLY A 1131 -50.68 -30.97 -8.59
C GLY A 1131 -51.56 -32.22 -8.50
N LYS A 1132 -51.83 -32.72 -7.28
CA LYS A 1132 -52.79 -33.81 -7.04
C LYS A 1132 -54.22 -33.36 -7.32
N ARG A 1133 -54.65 -32.23 -6.74
CA ARG A 1133 -56.02 -31.71 -6.87
C ARG A 1133 -56.39 -31.44 -8.33
N GLN A 1134 -55.50 -30.81 -9.09
CA GLN A 1134 -55.72 -30.58 -10.52
C GLN A 1134 -55.83 -31.89 -11.32
N LYS A 1135 -55.03 -32.92 -11.01
CA LYS A 1135 -55.14 -34.24 -11.66
C LYS A 1135 -56.45 -34.95 -11.32
N GLU A 1136 -56.97 -34.77 -10.11
CA GLU A 1136 -58.27 -35.31 -9.69
C GLU A 1136 -59.43 -34.66 -10.47
N ILE A 1137 -59.37 -33.35 -10.74
CA ILE A 1137 -60.33 -32.64 -11.62
C ILE A 1137 -60.29 -33.20 -13.05
N TRP A 1138 -59.10 -33.36 -13.64
CA TRP A 1138 -58.96 -33.98 -14.96
C TRP A 1138 -59.44 -35.45 -15.00
N HIS A 1139 -59.36 -36.16 -13.88
CA HIS A 1139 -59.90 -37.52 -13.76
C HIS A 1139 -61.43 -37.53 -13.72
N LEU A 1140 -62.08 -36.61 -13.00
CA LEU A 1140 -63.54 -36.42 -13.04
C LEU A 1140 -64.03 -36.11 -14.47
N LEU A 1141 -63.34 -35.21 -15.18
CA LEU A 1141 -63.69 -34.90 -16.58
C LEU A 1141 -63.61 -36.14 -17.48
N LYS A 1142 -62.59 -36.99 -17.28
CA LYS A 1142 -62.46 -38.24 -18.03
C LYS A 1142 -63.61 -39.22 -17.76
N ILE A 1143 -64.13 -39.26 -16.53
CA ILE A 1143 -65.32 -40.05 -16.15
C ILE A 1143 -66.60 -39.48 -16.81
N ALA A 1144 -66.75 -38.15 -16.87
CA ALA A 1144 -67.87 -37.50 -17.58
C ALA A 1144 -67.91 -37.92 -19.06
N CYS A 1145 -66.76 -37.85 -19.73
CA CYS A 1145 -66.64 -38.17 -21.15
C CYS A 1145 -66.98 -39.63 -21.47
N THR A 1146 -66.55 -40.59 -20.64
CA THR A 1146 -66.86 -42.01 -20.87
C THR A 1146 -68.32 -42.35 -20.58
N GLN A 1147 -68.94 -41.74 -19.56
CA GLN A 1147 -70.37 -41.94 -19.28
C GLN A 1147 -71.28 -41.31 -20.35
N SER A 1148 -70.91 -40.16 -20.92
CA SER A 1148 -71.66 -39.52 -21.99
C SER A 1148 -71.72 -40.38 -23.27
N SER A 1149 -70.60 -41.02 -23.63
CA SER A 1149 -70.49 -41.89 -24.81
C SER A 1149 -71.45 -43.08 -24.79
N ALA A 1150 -71.82 -43.59 -23.60
CA ALA A 1150 -72.70 -44.75 -23.45
C ALA A 1150 -74.18 -44.48 -23.81
N ARG A 1151 -74.60 -43.22 -23.98
CA ARG A 1151 -76.00 -42.85 -24.29
C ARG A 1151 -76.36 -42.77 -25.77
N SER A 1152 -75.43 -43.05 -26.70
CA SER A 1152 -75.64 -42.84 -28.15
C SER A 1152 -75.97 -44.10 -28.98
N LEU A 1153 -75.96 -45.29 -28.39
CA LEU A 1153 -76.01 -46.57 -29.13
C LEU A 1153 -77.42 -47.20 -29.24
N VAL A 1154 -78.40 -46.45 -29.74
CA VAL A 1154 -79.67 -47.00 -30.26
C VAL A 1154 -80.15 -46.16 -31.45
N GLY A 1155 -80.22 -46.74 -32.66
CA GLY A 1155 -80.96 -46.17 -33.80
C GLY A 1155 -80.27 -46.15 -35.17
N SER A 1156 -80.31 -47.29 -35.88
CA SER A 1156 -80.31 -47.46 -37.36
C SER A 1156 -79.31 -46.71 -38.27
N SER A 1157 -78.69 -47.45 -39.18
CA SER A 1157 -77.77 -46.98 -40.22
C SER A 1157 -78.43 -46.74 -41.59
N LEU A 1158 -77.88 -45.83 -42.40
CA LEU A 1158 -77.64 -46.08 -43.84
C LEU A 1158 -76.51 -45.17 -44.39
N GLU A 1159 -75.67 -45.80 -45.23
CA GLU A 1159 -74.59 -45.38 -46.14
C GLU A 1159 -74.13 -43.91 -46.27
N GLY A 1160 -72.85 -43.71 -46.66
CA GLY A 1160 -72.60 -42.73 -47.73
C GLY A 1160 -71.31 -41.90 -47.84
N ALA A 1161 -70.25 -42.10 -47.03
CA ALA A 1161 -69.01 -41.28 -47.04
C ALA A 1161 -69.23 -39.79 -46.63
N ILE A 1162 -68.22 -38.99 -46.24
CA ILE A 1162 -66.76 -39.16 -46.17
C ILE A 1162 -66.32 -39.03 -44.70
N THR A 1163 -65.37 -39.85 -44.25
CA THR A 1163 -64.89 -39.88 -42.86
C THR A 1163 -63.98 -38.70 -42.49
N PRO A 1164 -64.34 -37.86 -41.49
CA PRO A 1164 -63.49 -36.78 -40.99
C PRO A 1164 -63.13 -37.04 -39.52
N GLN A 1165 -61.93 -37.59 -39.23
CA GLN A 1165 -61.51 -37.81 -37.84
C GLN A 1165 -60.17 -37.18 -37.49
N ALA A 1166 -60.27 -36.22 -36.59
CA ALA A 1166 -59.20 -35.61 -35.81
C ALA A 1166 -58.40 -36.65 -35.00
N SER A 1167 -57.18 -36.29 -34.62
CA SER A 1167 -56.71 -36.57 -33.26
C SER A 1167 -55.53 -35.68 -32.84
N ALA A 1168 -55.36 -35.58 -31.52
CA ALA A 1168 -54.12 -35.37 -30.77
C ALA A 1168 -53.10 -34.30 -31.23
N TRP A 1169 -53.02 -33.23 -30.44
CA TRP A 1169 -51.70 -32.74 -30.02
C TRP A 1169 -51.16 -33.69 -28.93
N LEU A 1170 -50.22 -34.54 -29.30
CA LEU A 1170 -49.30 -35.28 -28.42
C LEU A 1170 -47.85 -34.99 -28.86
N PRO A 1171 -46.82 -35.28 -28.04
CA PRO A 1171 -45.61 -34.48 -28.04
C PRO A 1171 -44.59 -34.83 -29.13
N PRO A 1172 -43.71 -33.88 -29.49
CA PRO A 1172 -42.57 -34.16 -30.35
C PRO A 1172 -41.46 -34.88 -29.57
N THR A 1173 -41.26 -36.17 -29.85
CA THR A 1173 -40.02 -36.89 -29.49
C THR A 1173 -39.49 -37.66 -30.70
N SER A 1174 -38.28 -37.27 -31.13
CA SER A 1174 -37.24 -38.07 -31.80
C SER A 1174 -37.56 -38.89 -33.08
N ALA A 1175 -36.71 -38.64 -34.10
CA ALA A 1175 -36.26 -39.61 -35.11
C ALA A 1175 -37.32 -40.05 -36.16
N GLU A 1176 -36.96 -40.55 -37.35
CA GLU A 1176 -35.64 -40.83 -37.96
C GLU A 1176 -35.77 -40.84 -39.51
N ARG A 1177 -34.74 -41.33 -40.22
CA ARG A 1177 -34.66 -41.63 -41.69
C ARG A 1177 -34.29 -40.44 -42.61
N GLU A 1178 -33.53 -40.62 -43.70
CA GLU A 1178 -32.88 -41.84 -44.22
C GLU A 1178 -31.54 -41.57 -44.94
N HIS A 1179 -30.80 -42.65 -45.20
CA HIS A 1179 -29.49 -42.77 -45.88
C HIS A 1179 -29.63 -42.62 -47.44
N PRO A 1180 -28.59 -42.79 -48.33
CA PRO A 1180 -27.28 -43.46 -48.11
C PRO A 1180 -26.03 -42.97 -48.89
N LEU A 1181 -24.88 -43.67 -48.65
CA LEU A 1181 -23.60 -43.69 -49.42
C LEU A 1181 -22.74 -42.39 -49.40
N SER A 1182 -21.40 -42.39 -49.41
CA SER A 1182 -20.34 -43.44 -49.35
C SER A 1182 -18.94 -42.77 -49.28
N CYS A 1183 -17.80 -43.34 -48.82
CA CYS A 1183 -17.46 -44.53 -47.98
C CYS A 1183 -15.92 -44.54 -47.70
N VAL A 1184 -15.48 -45.15 -46.57
CA VAL A 1184 -14.07 -45.55 -46.20
C VAL A 1184 -13.07 -44.40 -45.89
N GLY A 1185 -12.26 -44.44 -44.81
CA GLY A 1185 -12.16 -45.45 -43.74
C GLY A 1185 -11.10 -45.18 -42.64
N ASP A 1186 -10.84 -46.24 -41.85
CA ASP A 1186 -9.81 -46.45 -40.79
C ASP A 1186 -9.94 -45.86 -39.36
N CYS A 1187 -10.15 -46.80 -38.41
CA CYS A 1187 -9.54 -47.02 -37.07
C CYS A 1187 -9.21 -45.88 -36.06
N SER A 1188 -9.37 -46.06 -34.73
CA SER A 1188 -9.90 -47.20 -33.94
C SER A 1188 -10.16 -46.89 -32.44
N THR A 1189 -11.09 -47.66 -31.83
CA THR A 1189 -11.22 -48.06 -30.40
C THR A 1189 -11.44 -47.05 -29.26
N ASN A 1190 -12.62 -47.16 -28.61
CA ASN A 1190 -12.94 -47.43 -27.18
C ASN A 1190 -12.13 -46.79 -26.01
N ASP A 1191 -12.70 -46.57 -24.81
CA ASP A 1191 -14.01 -46.97 -24.26
C ASP A 1191 -14.60 -45.95 -23.23
N ARG A 1192 -15.81 -46.23 -22.76
CA ARG A 1192 -16.64 -45.47 -21.81
C ARG A 1192 -16.18 -45.62 -20.35
N ARG A 1193 -16.55 -44.63 -19.50
CA ARG A 1193 -17.45 -44.85 -18.33
C ARG A 1193 -17.94 -43.55 -17.67
N LYS A 1194 -19.03 -43.70 -16.90
CA LYS A 1194 -19.70 -42.65 -16.12
C LYS A 1194 -18.89 -42.27 -14.87
N PHE A 1195 -19.21 -41.11 -14.29
CA PHE A 1195 -19.20 -40.93 -12.83
C PHE A 1195 -20.63 -40.74 -12.32
N GLU A 1196 -21.05 -41.58 -11.38
CA GLU A 1196 -22.25 -41.39 -10.56
C GLU A 1196 -21.84 -41.02 -9.13
N LEU A 1197 -22.71 -40.31 -8.42
CA LEU A 1197 -22.49 -39.88 -7.04
C LEU A 1197 -23.02 -40.93 -6.05
N SER A 1198 -22.16 -41.46 -5.19
CA SER A 1198 -22.60 -42.17 -3.98
C SER A 1198 -21.59 -41.98 -2.83
N TRP A 1199 -22.12 -41.92 -1.60
CA TRP A 1199 -21.34 -41.84 -0.37
C TRP A 1199 -21.10 -43.25 0.20
N PRO A 1200 -19.93 -43.55 0.77
CA PRO A 1200 -19.73 -44.76 1.57
C PRO A 1200 -19.57 -44.45 3.07
N PHE A 1201 -20.30 -45.19 3.91
CA PHE A 1201 -19.92 -45.41 5.30
C PHE A 1201 -20.58 -46.70 5.83
N LYS A 1202 -19.83 -47.82 5.86
CA LYS A 1202 -19.56 -48.61 7.10
C LYS A 1202 -18.92 -50.00 6.88
N HIS A 1203 -18.08 -50.33 7.88
CA HIS A 1203 -17.69 -51.65 8.42
C HIS A 1203 -16.91 -52.68 7.57
N TYR A 1204 -15.64 -52.88 7.97
CA TYR A 1204 -15.05 -54.13 8.50
C TYR A 1204 -15.52 -55.47 7.89
N TYR A 1205 -14.58 -56.24 7.32
CA TYR A 1205 -13.79 -57.23 8.07
C TYR A 1205 -12.54 -57.67 7.26
N SER A 1206 -11.65 -58.43 7.92
CA SER A 1206 -10.34 -58.96 7.46
C SER A 1206 -9.35 -57.93 6.92
#